data_AF-A0A063Z8Z2-F1
#
_entry.id   AF-A0A063Z8Z2-F1
#
_cell.length_a   1.000
_cell.length_b   1.000
_cell.length_c   1.000
_cell.angle_alpha   90.00
_cell.angle_beta   90.00
_cell.angle_gamma   90.00
#
_symmetry.space_group_name_H-M   'P 1'
#
loop_
_entity.id
_entity.type
_entity.pdbx_description
1 polymer ?
#
loop_
_entity_poly.entity_id
_entity_poly.type
_entity_poly.pdbx_seq_one_letter_code
_entity_poly.pdbx_strand_id
1 'polypeptide(L)'
;MVPFVGALEPGTATVTVAASDSTSAAKAQADYVCDGSNDQAEIQNAINALPASGGTVQLTEGTFNCAGSVLPKAHTTLSGQGDDKTFIRFTNDGILRVDTEYVTLENFHVEGTGYSASRDFGVVYIRAGHNAVRDVTGTADRTIQGLFYVRSVGLGNKNIEDIEFTRVVADSPGTYGFLHSSWGTDYKVHKNVRYTDCRAIDCGRYSAYNPWVTGFDFAELNDIENLRVTRCVAEGTLESGFHFEYGPTKKDIVLTDCISRNNGQKPFPKTYSLGGEDYFGSGYYAPKGSYTFNNCTAEGNSAYGFFFSYPDGVHLYDCTDFETGRGKTDYSAVKPTSFFIVQSQLTNANPSIVMEDCASINSHGRGLYATLVDYVQIKNFTMTNPGGIDGVGALIGDPALGVGFVSSNLDIHASGNSASRLVTVNSASNSKFTGSIVSDVATPFTVAGGGTNNVVVEGIKTVSNTLPVGSSGITTSSVNSGAVRITDCTVVKPGSAPLPTPVPTTPAPSGKPDLVVTDISWTPTNPASGDAVTMKATIKNQGDAPTPAGAKHGVLFTFDDGAAGPGIWSDAHTASIAPGSWVTVTANGGSSGATWKAVEGAHTVKAHVDDVNRIAESNDANNVRTEQITVSKTASGSTPTPTPTTPAPSGKPDLVVTGISWTPANPASGDAVTMKATIKNQGTAPTPAGTKHGVLFTFDDGAAGPGVWSDTYTSAIAPGASVTLTANGGSSGATWKAADGTHTVKAHVDDVNRIAESVEDNNVMSKEIVVGSLPVPVRGDLNGDGNVDWADVTIAAEMAQKTTPSDPAADVNGDGTVDWKDVALLTDFFFGRTSSL
;
A
#
# COMPACT_ATOMS: atom_id res chain seq x y z
N MET A 1 24.97 15.95 -41.12
CA MET A 1 24.10 15.25 -42.09
C MET A 1 24.98 14.66 -43.21
N VAL A 2 25.48 13.43 -43.00
CA VAL A 2 25.82 12.35 -43.95
C VAL A 2 25.67 11.07 -43.10
N PRO A 3 24.99 10.02 -43.58
CA PRO A 3 24.41 8.98 -42.72
C PRO A 3 25.44 7.89 -42.40
N PHE A 4 25.42 7.36 -41.17
CA PHE A 4 26.00 6.05 -40.90
C PHE A 4 24.92 4.99 -41.13
N VAL A 5 25.16 4.22 -42.18
CA VAL A 5 24.51 2.97 -42.55
C VAL A 5 24.71 1.96 -41.42
N GLY A 6 23.68 1.16 -41.16
CA GLY A 6 23.56 0.29 -40.00
C GLY A 6 24.73 -0.65 -39.76
N ALA A 7 25.13 -0.72 -38.49
CA ALA A 7 25.46 -1.98 -37.87
C ALA A 7 24.17 -2.54 -37.27
N LEU A 8 23.83 -3.78 -37.60
CA LEU A 8 22.95 -4.59 -36.78
C LEU A 8 23.54 -4.58 -35.36
N GLU A 9 22.80 -4.10 -34.37
CA GLU A 9 23.15 -4.29 -32.96
C GLU A 9 23.42 -5.80 -32.75
N PRO A 10 24.63 -6.20 -32.34
CA PRO A 10 24.91 -7.60 -32.05
C PRO A 10 24.00 -8.02 -30.90
N GLY A 11 23.23 -9.10 -31.08
CA GLY A 11 22.39 -9.66 -30.03
C GLY A 11 23.18 -9.78 -28.73
N THR A 12 22.64 -9.26 -27.63
CA THR A 12 23.30 -9.25 -26.32
C THR A 12 23.65 -10.68 -25.93
N ALA A 13 24.94 -10.96 -25.73
CA ALA A 13 25.41 -12.30 -25.37
C ALA A 13 24.66 -12.79 -24.13
N THR A 14 24.13 -14.00 -24.19
CA THR A 14 23.46 -14.64 -23.06
C THR A 14 24.25 -15.86 -22.65
N VAL A 15 24.51 -16.00 -21.35
CA VAL A 15 25.16 -17.15 -20.74
C VAL A 15 24.22 -17.70 -19.67
N THR A 16 23.89 -18.98 -19.75
CA THR A 16 22.92 -19.63 -18.86
C THR A 16 23.63 -20.42 -17.77
N VAL A 17 23.19 -20.24 -16.52
CA VAL A 17 23.69 -20.98 -15.35
C VAL A 17 22.53 -21.73 -14.71
N ALA A 18 22.64 -23.06 -14.68
CA ALA A 18 21.64 -23.91 -14.07
C ALA A 18 21.95 -24.19 -12.60
N ALA A 19 20.96 -24.01 -11.72
CA ALA A 19 21.05 -24.45 -10.33
C ALA A 19 21.18 -25.98 -10.25
N SER A 20 21.76 -26.49 -9.16
CA SER A 20 21.95 -27.94 -8.98
C SER A 20 20.63 -28.72 -8.93
N ASP A 21 19.61 -28.11 -8.35
CA ASP A 21 18.23 -28.61 -8.17
C ASP A 21 17.27 -28.21 -9.32
N SER A 22 17.77 -27.52 -10.36
CA SER A 22 17.01 -27.22 -11.57
C SER A 22 16.64 -28.48 -12.38
N THR A 23 15.71 -28.34 -13.31
CA THR A 23 15.24 -29.45 -14.15
C THR A 23 16.37 -30.06 -14.99
N SER A 24 16.24 -31.33 -15.35
CA SER A 24 17.23 -32.00 -16.22
C SER A 24 17.35 -31.33 -17.59
N ALA A 25 16.26 -30.75 -18.08
CA ALA A 25 16.25 -29.98 -19.34
C ALA A 25 17.05 -28.68 -19.19
N ALA A 26 16.85 -27.93 -18.10
CA ALA A 26 17.60 -26.72 -17.81
C ALA A 26 19.10 -27.00 -17.69
N LYS A 27 19.50 -28.02 -16.92
CA LYS A 27 20.92 -28.44 -16.80
C LYS A 27 21.55 -28.86 -18.12
N ALA A 28 20.79 -29.52 -19.00
CA ALA A 28 21.29 -29.95 -20.31
C ALA A 28 21.50 -28.79 -21.30
N GLN A 29 20.80 -27.67 -21.08
CA GLN A 29 20.85 -26.49 -21.95
C GLN A 29 21.75 -25.39 -21.42
N ALA A 30 22.13 -25.43 -20.14
CA ALA A 30 22.95 -24.40 -19.52
C ALA A 30 24.43 -24.49 -19.91
N ASP A 31 25.07 -23.33 -19.98
CA ASP A 31 26.52 -23.21 -20.24
C ASP A 31 27.33 -23.59 -18.99
N TYR A 32 26.77 -23.33 -17.81
CA TYR A 32 27.33 -23.69 -16.51
C TYR A 32 26.27 -24.43 -15.69
N VAL A 33 26.68 -25.47 -14.96
CA VAL A 33 25.81 -26.23 -14.05
C VAL A 33 26.42 -26.21 -12.67
N CYS A 34 25.69 -25.63 -11.72
CA CYS A 34 26.05 -25.53 -10.32
C CYS A 34 26.01 -26.90 -9.63
N ASP A 35 26.85 -27.08 -8.62
CA ASP A 35 26.91 -28.30 -7.80
C ASP A 35 26.08 -28.18 -6.50
N GLY A 36 25.57 -26.98 -6.20
CA GLY A 36 24.73 -26.69 -5.05
C GLY A 36 25.51 -26.19 -3.84
N SER A 37 26.81 -25.93 -3.98
CA SER A 37 27.68 -25.46 -2.92
C SER A 37 28.75 -24.52 -3.46
N ASN A 38 28.74 -23.27 -3.00
CA ASN A 38 29.63 -22.22 -3.50
C ASN A 38 29.36 -21.83 -4.96
N ASP A 39 28.08 -21.83 -5.34
CA ASP A 39 27.60 -21.59 -6.70
C ASP A 39 27.96 -20.18 -7.23
N GLN A 40 28.43 -19.28 -6.36
CA GLN A 40 28.99 -18.00 -6.79
C GLN A 40 30.16 -18.19 -7.78
N ALA A 41 30.88 -19.32 -7.73
CA ALA A 41 32.02 -19.56 -8.62
C ALA A 41 31.54 -19.74 -10.08
N GLU A 42 30.51 -20.55 -10.30
CA GLU A 42 29.89 -20.77 -11.61
C GLU A 42 29.22 -19.50 -12.12
N ILE A 43 28.47 -18.81 -11.27
CA ILE A 43 27.85 -17.52 -11.62
C ILE A 43 28.94 -16.51 -12.01
N GLN A 44 30.03 -16.42 -11.25
CA GLN A 44 31.13 -15.50 -11.57
C GLN A 44 31.85 -15.89 -12.86
N ASN A 45 32.02 -17.19 -13.14
CA ASN A 45 32.58 -17.66 -14.40
C ASN A 45 31.69 -17.28 -15.60
N ALA A 46 30.37 -17.39 -15.46
CA ALA A 46 29.42 -16.94 -16.48
C ALA A 46 29.50 -15.42 -16.71
N ILE A 47 29.56 -14.62 -15.63
CA ILE A 47 29.78 -13.16 -15.72
C ILE A 47 31.11 -12.86 -16.43
N ASN A 48 32.18 -13.58 -16.10
CA ASN A 48 33.49 -13.40 -16.72
C ASN A 48 33.47 -13.74 -18.21
N ALA A 49 32.66 -14.72 -18.64
CA ALA A 49 32.53 -15.15 -20.03
C ALA A 49 31.77 -14.15 -20.94
N LEU A 50 30.97 -13.24 -20.37
CA LEU A 50 30.32 -12.18 -21.16
C LEU A 50 31.36 -11.33 -21.92
N PRO A 51 31.03 -10.79 -23.10
CA PRO A 51 31.93 -9.88 -23.81
C PRO A 51 32.12 -8.56 -23.05
N ALA A 52 33.09 -7.75 -23.48
CA ALA A 52 33.36 -6.44 -22.87
C ALA A 52 32.18 -5.46 -23.02
N SER A 53 31.31 -5.66 -24.02
CA SER A 53 30.08 -4.90 -24.22
C SER A 53 28.95 -5.29 -23.24
N GLY A 54 29.16 -6.28 -22.38
CA GLY A 54 28.14 -6.78 -21.46
C GLY A 54 27.23 -7.84 -22.08
N GLY A 55 26.13 -8.12 -21.40
CA GLY A 55 25.16 -9.14 -21.77
C GLY A 55 24.41 -9.68 -20.55
N THR A 56 23.69 -10.78 -20.76
CA THR A 56 22.83 -11.38 -19.74
C THR A 56 23.44 -12.66 -19.20
N VAL A 57 23.53 -12.78 -17.88
CA VAL A 57 23.66 -14.06 -17.19
C VAL A 57 22.26 -14.48 -16.76
N GLN A 58 21.73 -15.53 -17.40
CA GLN A 58 20.41 -16.08 -17.12
C GLN A 58 20.55 -17.23 -16.13
N LEU A 59 20.00 -17.05 -14.94
CA LEU A 59 19.87 -18.08 -13.92
C LEU A 59 18.57 -18.86 -14.15
N THR A 60 18.61 -20.17 -13.99
CA THR A 60 17.43 -21.04 -14.10
C THR A 60 16.57 -21.00 -12.84
N GLU A 61 15.46 -21.73 -12.85
CA GLU A 61 14.79 -22.15 -11.62
C GLU A 61 15.74 -22.93 -10.69
N GLY A 62 15.46 -22.91 -9.40
CA GLY A 62 16.24 -23.60 -8.37
C GLY A 62 17.02 -22.67 -7.44
N THR A 63 17.88 -23.26 -6.63
CA THR A 63 18.63 -22.59 -5.57
C THR A 63 20.13 -22.52 -5.89
N PHE A 64 20.69 -21.32 -5.86
CA PHE A 64 22.11 -21.03 -5.94
C PHE A 64 22.66 -20.72 -4.53
N ASN A 65 23.44 -21.62 -3.96
CA ASN A 65 24.00 -21.50 -2.61
C ASN A 65 25.39 -20.86 -2.64
N CYS A 66 25.47 -19.60 -2.22
CA CYS A 66 26.64 -18.75 -2.32
C CYS A 66 27.22 -18.42 -0.94
N ALA A 67 28.33 -19.05 -0.53
CA ALA A 67 29.09 -18.61 0.65
C ALA A 67 30.09 -17.49 0.32
N GLY A 68 30.30 -17.21 -0.98
CA GLY A 68 31.11 -16.10 -1.47
C GLY A 68 30.27 -15.05 -2.16
N SER A 69 30.91 -13.94 -2.54
CA SER A 69 30.23 -12.83 -3.22
C SER A 69 30.16 -13.02 -4.74
N VAL A 70 29.10 -12.49 -5.36
CA VAL A 70 28.97 -12.34 -6.82
C VAL A 70 29.21 -10.88 -7.19
N LEU A 71 30.08 -10.63 -8.17
CA LEU A 71 30.49 -9.29 -8.60
C LEU A 71 30.17 -9.10 -10.11
N PRO A 72 28.98 -8.57 -10.45
CA PRO A 72 28.66 -8.19 -11.83
C PRO A 72 29.63 -7.12 -12.36
N LYS A 73 30.03 -7.26 -13.62
CA LYS A 73 30.79 -6.22 -14.35
C LYS A 73 29.84 -5.26 -15.06
N ALA A 74 30.36 -4.15 -15.55
CA ALA A 74 29.54 -3.14 -16.22
C ALA A 74 28.73 -3.74 -17.39
N HIS A 75 27.52 -3.24 -17.61
CA HIS A 75 26.60 -3.72 -18.66
C HIS A 75 26.15 -5.19 -18.50
N THR A 76 26.19 -5.73 -17.28
CA THR A 76 25.67 -7.07 -16.97
C THR A 76 24.21 -6.98 -16.55
N THR A 77 23.37 -7.82 -17.15
CA THR A 77 22.07 -8.18 -16.58
C THR A 77 22.21 -9.54 -15.89
N LEU A 78 21.97 -9.61 -14.60
CA LEU A 78 21.81 -10.87 -13.88
C LEU A 78 20.30 -11.12 -13.72
N SER A 79 19.77 -12.09 -14.46
CA SER A 79 18.32 -12.33 -14.58
C SER A 79 17.98 -13.73 -14.11
N GLY A 80 16.99 -13.88 -13.23
CA GLY A 80 16.38 -15.18 -12.92
C GLY A 80 15.13 -15.44 -13.78
N GLN A 81 14.34 -16.44 -13.39
CA GLN A 81 13.08 -16.82 -14.07
C GLN A 81 11.82 -16.39 -13.30
N GLY A 82 11.99 -15.66 -12.20
CA GLY A 82 10.95 -15.25 -11.26
C GLY A 82 11.46 -15.32 -9.83
N ASP A 83 10.98 -14.41 -8.98
CA ASP A 83 11.28 -14.38 -7.54
C ASP A 83 10.57 -15.48 -6.73
N ASP A 84 9.72 -16.27 -7.38
CA ASP A 84 9.13 -17.51 -6.89
C ASP A 84 9.87 -18.77 -7.36
N LYS A 85 10.83 -18.63 -8.28
CA LYS A 85 11.47 -19.77 -8.97
C LYS A 85 12.99 -19.81 -8.83
N THR A 86 13.64 -18.65 -8.88
CA THR A 86 15.10 -18.54 -8.83
C THR A 86 15.51 -17.96 -7.50
N PHE A 87 16.24 -18.73 -6.68
CA PHE A 87 16.68 -18.32 -5.35
C PHE A 87 18.20 -18.20 -5.31
N ILE A 88 18.72 -17.04 -4.91
CA ILE A 88 20.15 -16.82 -4.67
C ILE A 88 20.35 -16.66 -3.16
N ARG A 89 20.97 -17.67 -2.53
CA ARG A 89 21.19 -17.71 -1.08
C ARG A 89 22.61 -17.31 -0.75
N PHE A 90 22.78 -16.16 -0.12
CA PHE A 90 24.04 -15.71 0.40
C PHE A 90 24.20 -16.08 1.88
N THR A 91 25.34 -16.71 2.20
CA THR A 91 25.70 -17.09 3.58
C THR A 91 27.14 -16.69 3.89
N ASN A 92 27.50 -16.66 5.18
CA ASN A 92 28.90 -16.55 5.64
C ASN A 92 29.69 -15.39 4.98
N ASP A 93 29.13 -14.18 5.01
CA ASP A 93 29.72 -12.97 4.42
C ASP A 93 29.73 -12.89 2.87
N GLY A 94 29.08 -13.84 2.18
CA GLY A 94 28.73 -13.71 0.76
C GLY A 94 27.67 -12.62 0.51
N ILE A 95 27.80 -11.85 -0.58
CA ILE A 95 26.84 -10.80 -0.98
C ILE A 95 26.78 -10.65 -2.50
N LEU A 96 25.73 -10.03 -3.01
CA LEU A 96 25.69 -9.52 -4.38
C LEU A 96 26.24 -8.09 -4.40
N ARG A 97 27.47 -7.93 -4.92
CA ARG A 97 28.24 -6.68 -4.81
C ARG A 97 28.33 -5.97 -6.16
N VAL A 98 27.57 -4.89 -6.30
CA VAL A 98 27.47 -4.10 -7.54
C VAL A 98 28.40 -2.89 -7.47
N ASP A 99 29.62 -3.08 -7.95
CA ASP A 99 30.70 -2.07 -7.93
C ASP A 99 30.88 -1.33 -9.26
N THR A 100 30.06 -1.65 -10.25
CA THR A 100 30.13 -1.11 -11.60
C THR A 100 28.78 -0.56 -12.04
N GLU A 101 28.79 0.29 -13.06
CA GLU A 101 27.60 0.96 -13.58
C GLU A 101 26.92 0.14 -14.67
N TYR A 102 25.65 0.44 -14.93
CA TYR A 102 24.84 -0.20 -15.96
C TYR A 102 24.63 -1.70 -15.69
N VAL A 103 24.54 -2.09 -14.43
CA VAL A 103 24.14 -3.42 -13.98
C VAL A 103 22.63 -3.44 -13.74
N THR A 104 21.97 -4.47 -14.26
CA THR A 104 20.56 -4.77 -13.97
C THR A 104 20.47 -6.09 -13.22
N LEU A 105 19.73 -6.10 -12.12
CA LEU A 105 19.41 -7.27 -11.32
C LEU A 105 17.91 -7.53 -11.42
N GLU A 106 17.47 -8.71 -11.85
CA GLU A 106 16.04 -8.93 -12.07
C GLU A 106 15.53 -10.36 -11.93
N ASN A 107 14.25 -10.51 -11.58
CA ASN A 107 13.48 -11.76 -11.62
C ASN A 107 14.02 -12.89 -10.73
N PHE A 108 14.41 -12.61 -9.48
CA PHE A 108 14.87 -13.64 -8.54
C PHE A 108 14.58 -13.28 -7.08
N HIS A 109 14.63 -14.28 -6.21
CA HIS A 109 14.67 -14.12 -4.76
C HIS A 109 16.11 -14.07 -4.27
N VAL A 110 16.42 -13.17 -3.33
CA VAL A 110 17.73 -13.11 -2.68
C VAL A 110 17.60 -13.29 -1.16
N GLU A 111 18.37 -14.22 -0.59
CA GLU A 111 18.38 -14.47 0.86
C GLU A 111 19.77 -14.16 1.42
N GLY A 112 19.86 -13.57 2.61
CA GLY A 112 21.12 -13.32 3.31
C GLY A 112 21.11 -13.78 4.76
N THR A 113 22.04 -14.66 5.17
CA THR A 113 22.14 -15.11 6.57
C THR A 113 23.57 -15.33 7.07
N GLY A 114 23.76 -15.26 8.40
CA GLY A 114 24.99 -15.73 9.05
C GLY A 114 26.24 -14.87 8.81
N TYR A 115 26.08 -13.55 8.69
CA TYR A 115 27.17 -12.59 8.51
C TYR A 115 27.96 -12.38 9.81
N SER A 116 29.29 -12.35 9.72
CA SER A 116 30.17 -12.29 10.89
C SER A 116 31.33 -11.30 10.75
N ALA A 117 31.93 -11.20 9.57
CA ALA A 117 33.10 -10.38 9.31
C ALA A 117 32.75 -8.97 8.83
N SER A 118 31.59 -8.77 8.22
CA SER A 118 31.22 -7.47 7.64
C SER A 118 29.74 -7.17 7.74
N ARG A 119 29.37 -6.63 8.91
CA ARG A 119 27.97 -6.37 9.27
C ARG A 119 27.40 -5.10 8.63
N ASP A 120 28.25 -4.14 8.23
CA ASP A 120 27.83 -2.84 7.68
C ASP A 120 27.64 -2.84 6.15
N PHE A 121 27.09 -3.92 5.60
CA PHE A 121 26.85 -4.13 4.17
C PHE A 121 25.36 -4.39 3.87
N GLY A 122 25.05 -4.50 2.57
CA GLY A 122 23.77 -5.02 2.08
C GLY A 122 23.91 -6.44 1.55
N VAL A 123 22.84 -7.24 1.58
CA VAL A 123 22.81 -8.51 0.81
C VAL A 123 22.94 -8.21 -0.68
N VAL A 124 22.16 -7.23 -1.16
CA VAL A 124 22.35 -6.56 -2.43
C VAL A 124 23.00 -5.21 -2.15
N TYR A 125 24.29 -5.11 -2.47
CA TYR A 125 25.11 -3.96 -2.09
C TYR A 125 25.57 -3.17 -3.32
N ILE A 126 24.91 -2.03 -3.54
CA ILE A 126 25.08 -1.18 -4.72
C ILE A 126 26.00 -0.01 -4.37
N ARG A 127 27.10 0.12 -5.10
CA ARG A 127 28.17 1.09 -4.80
C ARG A 127 28.58 1.96 -5.99
N ALA A 128 27.85 1.83 -7.09
CA ALA A 128 28.03 2.58 -8.34
C ALA A 128 26.67 3.05 -8.87
N GLY A 129 26.68 4.09 -9.71
CA GLY A 129 25.48 4.68 -10.32
C GLY A 129 24.95 3.91 -11.52
N HIS A 130 23.85 4.42 -12.10
CA HIS A 130 23.19 3.91 -13.31
C HIS A 130 22.83 2.42 -13.22
N ASN A 131 22.34 1.98 -12.08
CA ASN A 131 22.01 0.57 -11.81
C ASN A 131 20.51 0.39 -11.54
N ALA A 132 19.99 -0.78 -11.89
CA ALA A 132 18.57 -1.10 -11.72
C ALA A 132 18.37 -2.44 -11.00
N VAL A 133 17.34 -2.49 -10.15
CA VAL A 133 16.84 -3.72 -9.53
C VAL A 133 15.34 -3.84 -9.82
N ARG A 134 14.91 -4.97 -10.39
CA ARG A 134 13.53 -5.14 -10.91
C ARG A 134 12.97 -6.50 -10.58
N ASP A 135 11.75 -6.59 -10.05
CA ASP A 135 11.10 -7.89 -9.81
C ASP A 135 11.96 -8.82 -8.94
N VAL A 136 12.51 -8.25 -7.85
CA VAL A 136 13.34 -8.97 -6.89
C VAL A 136 12.66 -8.92 -5.53
N THR A 137 12.44 -10.09 -4.93
CA THR A 137 12.08 -10.21 -3.53
C THR A 137 13.32 -10.61 -2.73
N GLY A 138 13.46 -10.11 -1.50
CA GLY A 138 14.56 -10.52 -0.65
C GLY A 138 14.21 -10.65 0.81
N THR A 139 14.97 -11.51 1.49
CA THR A 139 14.92 -11.74 2.92
C THR A 139 16.34 -11.68 3.49
N ALA A 140 16.47 -11.32 4.76
CA ALA A 140 17.76 -11.35 5.44
C ALA A 140 17.56 -11.56 6.94
N ASP A 141 18.50 -12.23 7.60
CA ASP A 141 18.53 -12.23 9.06
C ASP A 141 19.12 -10.92 9.63
N ARG A 142 19.11 -10.79 10.95
CA ARG A 142 19.64 -9.61 11.66
C ARG A 142 21.16 -9.45 11.68
N THR A 143 21.91 -10.28 10.96
CA THR A 143 23.37 -10.27 11.07
C THR A 143 24.05 -9.26 10.13
N ILE A 144 23.31 -8.72 9.15
CA ILE A 144 23.75 -7.69 8.19
C ILE A 144 22.92 -6.40 8.33
N GLN A 145 23.44 -5.24 7.90
CA GLN A 145 22.84 -3.92 8.08
C GLN A 145 21.72 -3.58 7.10
N GLY A 146 21.70 -4.12 5.88
CA GLY A 146 20.60 -3.87 4.95
C GLY A 146 20.33 -5.06 4.05
N LEU A 147 19.12 -5.14 3.53
CA LEU A 147 18.81 -6.06 2.44
C LEU A 147 19.22 -5.44 1.10
N PHE A 148 18.62 -4.30 0.74
CA PHE A 148 19.00 -3.49 -0.41
C PHE A 148 19.72 -2.23 0.06
N TYR A 149 21.05 -2.19 -0.12
CA TYR A 149 21.86 -1.08 0.40
C TYR A 149 22.60 -0.38 -0.75
N VAL A 150 22.24 0.87 -0.99
CA VAL A 150 22.97 1.80 -1.86
C VAL A 150 23.94 2.61 -1.00
N ARG A 151 25.23 2.49 -1.26
CA ARG A 151 26.25 3.19 -0.47
C ARG A 151 27.33 3.82 -1.32
N SER A 152 27.48 5.14 -1.18
CA SER A 152 28.67 5.81 -1.67
C SER A 152 29.90 5.33 -0.92
N VAL A 153 30.86 4.87 -1.70
CA VAL A 153 32.24 4.60 -1.31
C VAL A 153 33.09 5.40 -2.29
N GLY A 154 34.32 5.78 -1.95
CA GLY A 154 35.19 6.58 -2.84
C GLY A 154 35.60 5.89 -4.17
N LEU A 155 34.82 4.94 -4.67
CA LEU A 155 34.98 4.31 -5.97
C LEU A 155 34.69 5.32 -7.08
N GLY A 156 35.55 5.36 -8.10
CA GLY A 156 35.33 6.18 -9.29
C GLY A 156 35.37 7.70 -9.07
N ASN A 157 35.62 8.17 -7.84
CA ASN A 157 35.69 9.60 -7.48
C ASN A 157 34.43 10.39 -7.91
N LYS A 158 33.23 9.80 -7.72
CA LYS A 158 31.96 10.45 -8.08
C LYS A 158 30.82 10.08 -7.13
N ASN A 159 29.78 10.92 -7.14
CA ASN A 159 28.50 10.68 -6.48
C ASN A 159 27.76 9.51 -7.14
N ILE A 160 26.91 8.81 -6.38
CA ILE A 160 25.97 7.83 -6.93
C ILE A 160 24.80 8.58 -7.56
N GLU A 161 24.45 8.22 -8.78
CA GLU A 161 23.29 8.76 -9.49
C GLU A 161 22.54 7.68 -10.28
N ASP A 162 21.29 7.98 -10.63
CA ASP A 162 20.43 7.17 -11.49
C ASP A 162 20.26 5.72 -11.01
N ILE A 163 19.78 5.55 -9.78
CA ILE A 163 19.41 4.25 -9.23
C ILE A 163 17.91 4.01 -9.41
N GLU A 164 17.55 2.82 -9.89
CA GLU A 164 16.17 2.39 -10.09
C GLU A 164 15.86 1.14 -9.25
N PHE A 165 14.75 1.19 -8.50
CA PHE A 165 14.09 0.03 -7.92
C PHE A 165 12.64 -0.03 -8.45
N THR A 166 12.26 -1.14 -9.06
CA THR A 166 10.93 -1.35 -9.63
C THR A 166 10.37 -2.71 -9.20
N ARG A 167 9.22 -2.73 -8.51
CA ARG A 167 8.61 -3.98 -8.00
C ARG A 167 9.58 -4.82 -7.16
N VAL A 168 10.34 -4.15 -6.30
CA VAL A 168 11.29 -4.79 -5.38
C VAL A 168 10.64 -4.92 -4.00
N VAL A 169 10.74 -6.10 -3.40
CA VAL A 169 10.13 -6.41 -2.11
C VAL A 169 11.21 -6.78 -1.09
N ALA A 170 11.32 -5.98 -0.03
CA ALA A 170 11.99 -6.39 1.20
C ALA A 170 10.96 -7.08 2.10
N ASP A 171 11.01 -8.41 2.15
CA ASP A 171 10.03 -9.23 2.88
C ASP A 171 10.59 -9.68 4.23
N SER A 172 10.07 -9.09 5.29
CA SER A 172 10.34 -9.45 6.68
C SER A 172 11.83 -9.57 7.06
N PRO A 173 12.75 -8.74 6.52
CA PRO A 173 14.16 -8.87 6.86
C PRO A 173 14.37 -8.50 8.33
N GLY A 174 15.34 -9.14 8.97
CA GLY A 174 15.84 -8.79 10.29
C GLY A 174 16.65 -7.49 10.33
N THR A 175 16.59 -6.68 9.26
CA THR A 175 17.49 -5.58 8.96
C THR A 175 16.75 -4.49 8.19
N TYR A 176 17.43 -3.39 7.86
CA TYR A 176 16.85 -2.31 7.06
C TYR A 176 16.42 -2.87 5.69
N GLY A 177 15.20 -2.54 5.25
CA GLY A 177 14.69 -3.01 3.96
C GLY A 177 15.49 -2.38 2.82
N PHE A 178 15.36 -1.06 2.69
CA PHE A 178 16.09 -0.23 1.73
C PHE A 178 16.90 0.82 2.49
N LEU A 179 18.20 0.86 2.24
CA LEU A 179 19.12 1.78 2.93
C LEU A 179 19.95 2.56 1.92
N HIS A 180 20.05 3.86 2.12
CA HIS A 180 20.99 4.73 1.44
C HIS A 180 21.94 5.35 2.46
N SER A 181 23.26 5.38 2.17
CA SER A 181 24.24 6.01 3.07
C SER A 181 25.52 6.46 2.35
N SER A 182 26.31 7.33 2.98
CA SER A 182 27.59 7.84 2.45
C SER A 182 28.67 8.03 3.52
N TRP A 183 28.87 7.01 4.37
CA TRP A 183 29.90 7.08 5.41
C TRP A 183 31.33 6.98 4.84
N GLY A 184 32.22 7.87 5.30
CA GLY A 184 33.66 7.80 5.02
C GLY A 184 34.09 8.25 3.62
N THR A 185 33.28 9.06 2.94
CA THR A 185 33.55 9.59 1.60
C THR A 185 33.18 11.07 1.50
N ASP A 186 33.82 11.81 0.58
CA ASP A 186 33.43 13.18 0.22
C ASP A 186 32.31 13.21 -0.85
N TYR A 187 32.07 12.07 -1.52
CA TYR A 187 31.02 11.89 -2.51
C TYR A 187 29.71 11.46 -1.85
N LYS A 188 29.03 12.42 -1.21
CA LYS A 188 27.92 12.13 -0.30
C LYS A 188 26.52 12.27 -0.89
N VAL A 189 26.38 12.69 -2.15
CA VAL A 189 25.06 12.98 -2.72
C VAL A 189 24.58 11.78 -3.54
N HIS A 190 23.40 11.27 -3.23
CA HIS A 190 22.68 10.34 -4.10
C HIS A 190 21.70 11.13 -4.97
N LYS A 191 21.77 10.98 -6.31
CA LYS A 191 20.96 11.76 -7.25
C LYS A 191 20.06 10.90 -8.12
N ASN A 192 18.90 11.44 -8.50
CA ASN A 192 18.00 10.82 -9.47
C ASN A 192 17.60 9.39 -9.09
N VAL A 193 17.25 9.18 -7.82
CA VAL A 193 16.86 7.87 -7.31
C VAL A 193 15.36 7.66 -7.54
N ARG A 194 14.98 6.50 -8.07
CA ARG A 194 13.59 6.17 -8.41
C ARG A 194 13.17 4.85 -7.75
N TYR A 195 12.04 4.90 -7.07
CA TYR A 195 11.34 3.75 -6.51
C TYR A 195 9.92 3.68 -7.09
N THR A 196 9.56 2.56 -7.69
CA THR A 196 8.23 2.35 -8.28
C THR A 196 7.67 1.01 -7.85
N ASP A 197 6.47 1.00 -7.27
CA ASP A 197 5.77 -0.24 -6.85
C ASP A 197 6.59 -1.13 -5.90
N CYS A 198 7.47 -0.54 -5.08
CA CYS A 198 8.33 -1.28 -4.14
C CYS A 198 7.66 -1.44 -2.77
N ARG A 199 8.05 -2.49 -2.03
CA ARG A 199 7.44 -2.83 -0.73
C ARG A 199 8.51 -3.14 0.31
N ALA A 200 8.41 -2.51 1.47
CA ALA A 200 9.17 -2.87 2.66
C ALA A 200 8.19 -3.39 3.72
N ILE A 201 8.26 -4.67 4.03
CA ILE A 201 7.30 -5.39 4.86
C ILE A 201 8.02 -5.93 6.08
N ASP A 202 7.48 -5.69 7.27
CA ASP A 202 7.92 -6.26 8.56
C ASP A 202 9.44 -6.13 8.83
N CYS A 203 10.08 -5.11 8.26
CA CYS A 203 11.52 -4.88 8.41
C CYS A 203 11.86 -4.64 9.88
N GLY A 204 12.72 -5.49 10.44
CA GLY A 204 13.13 -5.44 11.84
C GLY A 204 12.11 -6.01 12.83
N ARG A 205 10.92 -6.43 12.38
CA ARG A 205 9.78 -6.71 13.27
C ARG A 205 10.00 -7.94 14.16
N TYR A 206 10.42 -9.05 13.56
CA TYR A 206 10.58 -10.34 14.26
C TYR A 206 12.03 -10.62 14.69
N SER A 207 12.98 -9.92 14.09
CA SER A 207 14.38 -9.87 14.49
C SER A 207 14.96 -8.55 14.01
N ALA A 208 15.96 -7.99 14.69
CA ALA A 208 16.45 -6.65 14.35
C ALA A 208 17.96 -6.55 14.45
N TYR A 209 18.59 -5.97 13.42
CA TYR A 209 20.01 -5.65 13.37
C TYR A 209 20.39 -4.72 14.52
N ASN A 210 19.55 -3.72 14.75
CA ASN A 210 19.63 -2.72 15.80
C ASN A 210 18.18 -2.21 16.08
N PRO A 211 17.95 -1.33 17.09
CA PRO A 211 16.61 -0.84 17.41
C PRO A 211 16.08 0.27 16.48
N TRP A 212 16.73 0.52 15.33
CA TRP A 212 16.45 1.62 14.41
C TRP A 212 16.08 1.15 13.00
N VAL A 213 15.77 -0.14 12.84
CA VAL A 213 15.47 -0.73 11.55
C VAL A 213 14.17 -0.15 10.96
N THR A 214 14.30 0.53 9.83
CA THR A 214 13.20 1.14 9.07
C THR A 214 12.87 0.34 7.80
N GLY A 215 11.76 0.69 7.14
CA GLY A 215 11.40 0.12 5.85
C GLY A 215 12.25 0.72 4.72
N PHE A 216 12.05 2.01 4.46
CA PHE A 216 12.85 2.80 3.53
C PHE A 216 13.60 3.89 4.29
N ASP A 217 14.93 3.83 4.23
CA ASP A 217 15.81 4.91 4.67
C ASP A 217 16.56 5.48 3.47
N PHE A 218 16.12 6.64 3.01
CA PHE A 218 16.65 7.26 1.81
C PHE A 218 17.88 8.15 2.08
N ALA A 219 18.13 8.50 3.34
CA ALA A 219 19.14 9.46 3.70
C ALA A 219 19.63 9.23 5.13
N GLU A 220 20.40 8.16 5.35
CA GLU A 220 21.01 7.85 6.66
C GLU A 220 22.22 8.75 6.91
N LEU A 221 23.18 8.73 5.98
CA LEU A 221 24.39 9.58 6.00
C LEU A 221 24.73 10.19 4.63
N ASN A 222 23.86 10.00 3.63
CA ASN A 222 23.95 10.63 2.32
C ASN A 222 23.00 11.82 2.22
N ASP A 223 23.45 12.88 1.55
CA ASP A 223 22.53 13.85 0.98
C ASP A 223 21.74 13.18 -0.16
N ILE A 224 20.55 13.70 -0.46
CA ILE A 224 19.74 13.18 -1.56
C ILE A 224 19.06 14.29 -2.35
N GLU A 225 19.13 14.16 -3.68
CA GLU A 225 18.57 15.11 -4.65
C GLU A 225 17.74 14.38 -5.71
N ASN A 226 16.56 14.91 -6.05
CA ASN A 226 15.69 14.37 -7.08
C ASN A 226 15.29 12.91 -6.80
N LEU A 227 14.74 12.67 -5.61
CA LEU A 227 14.15 11.37 -5.25
C LEU A 227 12.70 11.33 -5.74
N ARG A 228 12.32 10.24 -6.40
CA ARG A 228 10.95 9.95 -6.82
C ARG A 228 10.51 8.59 -6.27
N VAL A 229 9.50 8.59 -5.41
CA VAL A 229 8.92 7.36 -4.84
C VAL A 229 7.45 7.31 -5.24
N THR A 230 7.05 6.27 -5.95
CA THR A 230 5.70 6.16 -6.50
C THR A 230 5.09 4.81 -6.16
N ARG A 231 3.86 4.80 -5.60
CA ARG A 231 3.10 3.59 -5.26
C ARG A 231 3.87 2.58 -4.41
N CYS A 232 4.76 3.07 -3.54
CA CYS A 232 5.52 2.22 -2.63
C CYS A 232 4.77 2.03 -1.31
N VAL A 233 5.00 0.88 -0.67
CA VAL A 233 4.35 0.51 0.59
C VAL A 233 5.39 0.20 1.65
N ALA A 234 5.30 0.85 2.81
CA ALA A 234 6.04 0.51 4.02
C ALA A 234 5.07 -0.01 5.08
N GLU A 235 5.20 -1.27 5.48
CA GLU A 235 4.25 -1.92 6.38
C GLU A 235 4.93 -2.68 7.52
N GLY A 236 4.41 -2.51 8.74
CA GLY A 236 4.77 -3.35 9.89
C GLY A 236 6.22 -3.19 10.37
N THR A 237 6.92 -2.13 9.99
CA THR A 237 8.35 -1.98 10.31
C THR A 237 8.56 -1.73 11.80
N LEU A 238 9.73 -2.13 12.30
CA LEU A 238 10.11 -1.95 13.71
C LEU A 238 10.09 -0.47 14.11
N GLU A 239 10.67 0.37 13.25
CA GLU A 239 10.80 1.82 13.41
C GLU A 239 9.86 2.59 12.46
N SER A 240 10.37 3.53 11.66
CA SER A 240 9.57 4.27 10.69
C SER A 240 9.37 3.53 9.37
N GLY A 241 8.29 3.87 8.67
CA GLY A 241 8.00 3.34 7.34
C GLY A 241 8.91 3.98 6.27
N PHE A 242 8.68 5.26 5.98
CA PHE A 242 9.53 6.10 5.14
C PHE A 242 10.32 7.06 6.01
N HIS A 243 11.65 7.02 5.88
CA HIS A 243 12.57 7.65 6.82
C HIS A 243 13.66 8.46 6.11
N PHE A 244 14.00 9.59 6.74
CA PHE A 244 15.13 10.42 6.41
C PHE A 244 15.79 10.89 7.71
N GLU A 245 17.12 10.84 7.81
CA GLU A 245 17.80 11.39 8.97
C GLU A 245 17.80 12.91 8.99
N TYR A 246 17.91 13.49 10.18
CA TYR A 246 17.94 14.95 10.36
C TYR A 246 19.16 15.59 9.69
N GLY A 247 20.34 14.97 9.82
CA GLY A 247 21.62 15.53 9.40
C GLY A 247 21.73 15.83 7.90
N PRO A 248 21.41 14.87 7.02
CA PRO A 248 21.58 15.07 5.58
C PRO A 248 20.71 16.15 4.94
N THR A 249 21.15 16.62 3.78
CA THR A 249 20.45 17.58 2.93
C THR A 249 19.47 16.84 2.02
N LYS A 250 18.22 17.31 1.99
CA LYS A 250 17.14 16.77 1.16
C LYS A 250 16.65 17.85 0.21
N LYS A 251 16.71 17.57 -1.10
CA LYS A 251 16.32 18.52 -2.15
C LYS A 251 15.47 17.84 -3.22
N ASP A 252 14.35 18.44 -3.57
CA ASP A 252 13.46 17.95 -4.62
C ASP A 252 13.05 16.48 -4.38
N ILE A 253 12.38 16.26 -3.26
CA ILE A 253 11.92 14.94 -2.83
C ILE A 253 10.42 14.84 -3.08
N VAL A 254 10.00 13.87 -3.89
CA VAL A 254 8.58 13.70 -4.23
C VAL A 254 8.15 12.26 -3.96
N LEU A 255 7.12 12.11 -3.12
CA LEU A 255 6.42 10.86 -2.88
C LEU A 255 4.99 10.99 -3.41
N THR A 256 4.56 10.01 -4.21
CA THR A 256 3.24 9.99 -4.84
C THR A 256 2.58 8.63 -4.64
N ASP A 257 1.31 8.62 -4.22
CA ASP A 257 0.52 7.40 -4.03
C ASP A 257 1.15 6.38 -3.08
N CYS A 258 1.99 6.82 -2.13
CA CYS A 258 2.68 5.93 -1.20
C CYS A 258 1.80 5.61 0.01
N ILE A 259 1.99 4.43 0.59
CA ILE A 259 1.24 3.96 1.77
C ILE A 259 2.20 3.57 2.88
N SER A 260 1.98 4.12 4.06
CA SER A 260 2.71 3.78 5.28
C SER A 260 1.75 3.22 6.33
N ARG A 261 1.86 1.93 6.64
CA ARG A 261 0.87 1.21 7.45
C ARG A 261 1.50 0.49 8.65
N ASN A 262 0.92 0.66 9.83
CA ASN A 262 1.22 -0.10 11.03
C ASN A 262 2.73 -0.10 11.39
N ASN A 263 3.44 1.00 11.16
CA ASN A 263 4.87 1.09 11.48
C ASN A 263 5.12 1.53 12.94
N GLY A 264 6.32 1.25 13.43
CA GLY A 264 6.75 1.50 14.81
C GLY A 264 6.28 0.39 15.75
N GLN A 265 6.59 -0.85 15.38
CA GLN A 265 6.22 -2.04 16.12
C GLN A 265 6.95 -2.16 17.47
N LYS A 266 8.04 -1.42 17.71
CA LYS A 266 8.71 -1.45 19.00
C LYS A 266 7.84 -0.86 20.14
N PRO A 267 8.04 -1.29 21.39
CA PRO A 267 7.38 -0.68 22.54
C PRO A 267 7.72 0.81 22.68
N PHE A 268 6.79 1.61 23.21
CA PHE A 268 7.10 2.99 23.53
C PHE A 268 8.21 3.06 24.59
N PRO A 269 9.15 4.01 24.46
CA PRO A 269 10.16 4.21 25.48
C PRO A 269 9.53 4.80 26.74
N LYS A 270 10.18 4.60 27.89
CA LYS A 270 9.73 5.20 29.17
C LYS A 270 9.82 6.71 29.19
N THR A 271 10.74 7.27 28.41
CA THR A 271 10.96 8.71 28.25
C THR A 271 11.10 9.00 26.77
N TYR A 272 10.58 10.14 26.34
CA TYR A 272 10.70 10.57 24.96
C TYR A 272 11.05 12.05 24.89
N SER A 273 12.05 12.37 24.08
CA SER A 273 12.49 13.74 23.79
C SER A 273 12.59 13.89 22.29
N LEU A 274 12.07 14.99 21.76
CA LEU A 274 12.14 15.31 20.33
C LEU A 274 13.58 15.53 19.84
N GLY A 275 14.55 15.70 20.74
CA GLY A 275 15.98 15.79 20.42
C GLY A 275 16.79 14.56 20.84
N GLY A 276 16.14 13.49 21.32
CA GLY A 276 16.79 12.24 21.68
C GLY A 276 16.60 11.18 20.61
N GLU A 277 17.50 10.19 20.59
CA GLU A 277 17.42 9.08 19.63
C GLU A 277 16.29 8.11 19.97
N ASP A 278 15.75 8.12 21.19
CA ASP A 278 15.01 7.00 21.78
C ASP A 278 13.77 6.49 21.01
N TYR A 279 13.18 7.21 20.04
CA TYR A 279 12.09 6.65 19.23
C TYR A 279 11.59 7.51 18.03
N PHE A 280 11.43 6.90 16.86
CA PHE A 280 10.60 7.40 15.75
C PHE A 280 9.79 6.25 15.12
N GLY A 281 8.59 5.98 15.63
CA GLY A 281 7.61 5.08 15.04
C GLY A 281 6.60 5.83 14.16
N SER A 282 7.13 6.45 13.11
CA SER A 282 6.36 7.30 12.20
C SER A 282 5.97 6.54 10.93
N GLY A 283 4.87 6.94 10.31
CA GLY A 283 4.57 6.55 8.95
C GLY A 283 5.56 7.18 7.98
N TYR A 284 5.64 8.51 8.02
CA TYR A 284 6.57 9.34 7.28
C TYR A 284 7.36 10.21 8.26
N TYR A 285 8.66 9.96 8.38
CA TYR A 285 9.58 10.79 9.14
C TYR A 285 10.45 11.61 8.18
N ALA A 286 10.16 12.91 8.08
CA ALA A 286 10.77 13.81 7.10
C ALA A 286 11.27 15.11 7.75
N PRO A 287 12.37 15.03 8.52
CA PRO A 287 13.00 16.20 9.14
C PRO A 287 13.77 17.05 8.13
N LYS A 288 13.82 18.38 8.34
CA LYS A 288 14.74 19.35 7.70
C LYS A 288 14.94 19.13 6.19
N GLY A 289 14.07 19.71 5.38
CA GLY A 289 14.20 19.70 3.93
C GLY A 289 12.92 20.12 3.21
N SER A 290 13.01 20.15 1.89
CA SER A 290 11.86 20.36 1.00
C SER A 290 11.34 19.01 0.50
N TYR A 291 10.04 18.80 0.66
CA TYR A 291 9.35 17.56 0.33
C TYR A 291 8.00 17.87 -0.30
N THR A 292 7.59 17.04 -1.25
CA THR A 292 6.23 17.04 -1.79
C THR A 292 5.64 15.65 -1.61
N PHE A 293 4.48 15.58 -0.96
CA PHE A 293 3.67 14.39 -0.80
C PHE A 293 2.37 14.58 -1.59
N ASN A 294 2.10 13.69 -2.53
CA ASN A 294 0.88 13.69 -3.33
C ASN A 294 0.11 12.40 -3.04
N ASN A 295 -1.13 12.52 -2.58
CA ASN A 295 -2.03 11.38 -2.35
C ASN A 295 -1.38 10.27 -1.50
N CYS A 296 -0.64 10.65 -0.46
CA CYS A 296 0.04 9.70 0.43
C CYS A 296 -0.86 9.34 1.62
N THR A 297 -0.81 8.08 2.04
CA THR A 297 -1.65 7.56 3.15
C THR A 297 -0.79 7.04 4.29
N ALA A 298 -1.06 7.53 5.51
CA ALA A 298 -0.56 6.95 6.75
C ALA A 298 -1.71 6.19 7.46
N GLU A 299 -1.44 5.00 8.00
CA GLU A 299 -2.48 4.17 8.60
C GLU A 299 -1.95 3.42 9.83
N GLY A 300 -2.50 3.65 11.02
CA GLY A 300 -2.19 2.87 12.23
C GLY A 300 -0.75 2.93 12.71
N ASN A 301 0.01 3.93 12.28
CA ASN A 301 1.39 4.10 12.72
C ASN A 301 1.39 4.44 14.22
N SER A 302 2.41 3.93 14.93
CA SER A 302 2.39 3.91 16.39
C SER A 302 2.42 5.30 17.04
N ALA A 303 3.23 6.24 16.56
CA ALA A 303 3.23 7.61 17.09
C ALA A 303 2.84 8.66 16.10
N TYR A 304 3.35 8.61 14.88
CA TYR A 304 3.14 9.71 13.95
C TYR A 304 2.67 9.18 12.62
N GLY A 305 1.63 9.78 12.05
CA GLY A 305 1.31 9.55 10.64
C GLY A 305 2.39 10.21 9.79
N PHE A 306 2.47 11.53 9.92
CA PHE A 306 3.44 12.41 9.28
C PHE A 306 4.17 13.25 10.33
N PHE A 307 5.50 13.16 10.35
CA PHE A 307 6.36 13.94 11.24
C PHE A 307 7.28 14.84 10.42
N PHE A 308 7.03 16.16 10.53
CA PHE A 308 7.87 17.22 9.97
C PHE A 308 8.51 18.07 11.08
N SER A 309 9.78 17.84 11.37
CA SER A 309 10.60 18.77 12.16
C SER A 309 11.40 19.68 11.23
N TYR A 310 11.51 20.97 11.57
CA TYR A 310 12.19 21.98 10.76
C TYR A 310 11.71 21.99 9.29
N PRO A 311 10.39 22.06 9.03
CA PRO A 311 9.89 22.06 7.65
C PRO A 311 10.42 23.29 6.90
N ASP A 312 11.03 23.05 5.73
CA ASP A 312 11.73 24.05 4.91
C ASP A 312 11.19 24.02 3.46
N GLY A 313 9.89 24.27 3.31
CA GLY A 313 9.17 24.16 2.04
C GLY A 313 8.61 22.75 1.83
N VAL A 314 7.73 22.34 2.75
CA VAL A 314 7.03 21.05 2.71
C VAL A 314 5.63 21.24 2.10
N HIS A 315 5.25 20.36 1.17
CA HIS A 315 3.97 20.41 0.47
C HIS A 315 3.24 19.08 0.60
N LEU A 316 2.00 19.11 1.06
CA LEU A 316 1.11 17.96 1.15
C LEU A 316 -0.16 18.25 0.38
N TYR A 317 -0.49 17.36 -0.56
CA TYR A 317 -1.70 17.40 -1.37
C TYR A 317 -2.43 16.06 -1.21
N ASP A 318 -3.71 16.12 -0.85
CA ASP A 318 -4.58 14.94 -0.71
C ASP A 318 -4.03 13.86 0.25
N CYS A 319 -3.25 14.25 1.26
CA CYS A 319 -2.62 13.31 2.19
C CYS A 319 -3.55 12.98 3.36
N THR A 320 -3.70 11.68 3.66
CA THR A 320 -4.62 11.22 4.70
C THR A 320 -3.91 10.36 5.74
N ASP A 321 -4.23 10.60 7.01
CA ASP A 321 -3.90 9.72 8.12
C ASP A 321 -5.15 9.03 8.68
N PHE A 322 -5.03 7.74 8.98
CA PHE A 322 -6.04 6.94 9.65
C PHE A 322 -5.47 6.33 10.94
N GLU A 323 -6.16 6.53 12.06
CA GLU A 323 -5.94 5.74 13.29
C GLU A 323 -4.50 5.72 13.83
N THR A 324 -3.73 6.80 13.65
CA THR A 324 -2.42 6.92 14.32
C THR A 324 -2.56 6.71 15.85
N GLY A 325 -1.68 5.90 16.43
CA GLY A 325 -1.74 5.48 17.84
C GLY A 325 -2.53 4.18 18.10
N ARG A 326 -3.02 3.51 17.04
CA ARG A 326 -3.78 2.26 17.13
C ARG A 326 -3.02 1.18 17.91
N GLY A 327 -3.73 0.53 18.83
CA GLY A 327 -3.19 -0.53 19.68
C GLY A 327 -2.25 -0.04 20.79
N LYS A 328 -2.07 1.27 20.97
CA LYS A 328 -1.26 1.85 22.05
C LYS A 328 -2.18 2.53 23.08
N THR A 329 -1.88 2.38 24.37
CA THR A 329 -2.72 2.88 25.47
C THR A 329 -1.99 3.80 26.45
N ASP A 330 -0.67 3.67 26.59
CA ASP A 330 0.14 4.56 27.43
C ASP A 330 0.71 5.72 26.61
N TYR A 331 0.16 6.91 26.80
CA TYR A 331 0.62 8.15 26.16
C TYR A 331 1.38 9.07 27.14
N SER A 332 2.06 8.51 28.13
CA SER A 332 2.86 9.29 29.09
C SER A 332 4.11 9.89 28.44
N ALA A 333 4.87 9.07 27.72
CA ALA A 333 6.11 9.48 27.05
C ALA A 333 5.85 9.95 25.62
N VAL A 334 5.21 9.11 24.81
CA VAL A 334 4.92 9.38 23.41
C VAL A 334 3.48 9.88 23.28
N LYS A 335 3.27 10.95 22.52
CA LYS A 335 1.95 11.53 22.27
C LYS A 335 1.56 11.28 20.81
N PRO A 336 0.82 10.20 20.48
CA PRO A 336 0.48 9.93 19.09
C PRO A 336 -0.21 11.11 18.42
N THR A 337 0.18 11.40 17.18
CA THR A 337 -0.29 12.55 16.43
C THR A 337 -0.27 12.26 14.94
N SER A 338 -1.40 12.42 14.26
CA SER A 338 -1.52 12.20 12.81
C SER A 338 -0.58 13.11 12.00
N PHE A 339 -0.66 14.43 12.20
CA PHE A 339 0.25 15.41 11.58
C PHE A 339 1.00 16.18 12.66
N PHE A 340 2.30 15.91 12.80
CA PHE A 340 3.18 16.50 13.80
C PHE A 340 4.18 17.45 13.15
N ILE A 341 4.02 18.76 13.39
CA ILE A 341 4.76 19.83 12.72
C ILE A 341 5.46 20.69 13.77
N VAL A 342 6.78 20.82 13.70
CA VAL A 342 7.55 21.59 14.70
C VAL A 342 8.72 22.36 14.11
N GLN A 343 9.04 23.49 14.75
CA GLN A 343 10.33 24.20 14.60
C GLN A 343 10.62 24.85 13.23
N SER A 344 9.61 25.26 12.46
CA SER A 344 9.85 25.95 11.18
C SER A 344 10.50 27.33 11.34
N GLN A 345 10.36 27.97 12.51
CA GLN A 345 10.98 29.28 12.80
C GLN A 345 12.52 29.26 12.79
N LEU A 346 13.11 28.08 12.73
CA LEU A 346 14.55 27.87 12.60
C LEU A 346 14.97 27.67 11.13
N THR A 347 14.04 27.86 10.20
CA THR A 347 14.23 27.82 8.75
C THR A 347 13.91 29.19 8.13
N ASN A 348 14.15 29.34 6.82
CA ASN A 348 13.84 30.58 6.10
C ASN A 348 12.67 30.41 5.11
N ALA A 349 12.00 29.24 5.11
CA ALA A 349 10.94 28.96 4.16
C ALA A 349 9.68 29.77 4.45
N ASN A 350 9.07 30.31 3.38
CA ASN A 350 7.80 31.01 3.41
C ASN A 350 7.05 30.75 2.09
N PRO A 351 6.02 29.89 2.09
CA PRO A 351 5.49 29.13 3.23
C PRO A 351 6.48 28.08 3.75
N SER A 352 6.43 27.78 5.05
CA SER A 352 7.24 26.70 5.64
C SER A 352 6.66 25.33 5.34
N ILE A 353 5.34 25.24 5.41
CA ILE A 353 4.55 24.06 5.07
C ILE A 353 3.21 24.49 4.44
N VAL A 354 2.81 23.77 3.41
CA VAL A 354 1.51 23.87 2.73
C VAL A 354 0.81 22.52 2.85
N MET A 355 -0.44 22.52 3.33
CA MET A 355 -1.33 21.36 3.33
C MET A 355 -2.63 21.74 2.63
N GLU A 356 -2.96 21.04 1.54
CA GLU A 356 -4.23 21.18 0.85
C GLU A 356 -4.96 19.84 0.82
N ASP A 357 -6.25 19.87 1.15
CA ASP A 357 -7.14 18.70 1.06
C ASP A 357 -6.66 17.48 1.87
N CYS A 358 -5.93 17.75 2.96
CA CYS A 358 -5.39 16.72 3.85
C CYS A 358 -6.40 16.33 4.95
N ALA A 359 -6.34 15.09 5.43
CA ALA A 359 -7.28 14.59 6.43
C ALA A 359 -6.62 13.76 7.54
N SER A 360 -7.11 13.94 8.78
CA SER A 360 -6.84 13.07 9.92
C SER A 360 -8.14 12.42 10.37
N ILE A 361 -8.22 11.08 10.31
CA ILE A 361 -9.45 10.33 10.58
C ILE A 361 -9.20 9.34 11.73
N ASN A 362 -10.00 9.46 12.79
CA ASN A 362 -10.00 8.55 13.95
C ASN A 362 -8.63 8.39 14.62
N SER A 363 -7.79 9.43 14.61
CA SER A 363 -6.52 9.42 15.35
C SER A 363 -6.79 9.07 16.82
N HIS A 364 -6.06 8.11 17.39
CA HIS A 364 -6.19 7.78 18.80
C HIS A 364 -5.56 8.84 19.70
N GLY A 365 -4.63 9.63 19.16
CA GLY A 365 -4.08 10.81 19.81
C GLY A 365 -4.58 12.10 19.16
N ARG A 366 -3.67 13.00 18.82
CA ARG A 366 -4.01 14.28 18.17
C ARG A 366 -4.18 14.12 16.67
N GLY A 367 -5.12 14.84 16.08
CA GLY A 367 -5.20 14.92 14.61
C GLY A 367 -4.21 15.92 14.02
N LEU A 368 -3.87 16.98 14.76
CA LEU A 368 -2.91 18.00 14.33
C LEU A 368 -2.12 18.54 15.51
N TYR A 369 -0.81 18.68 15.35
CA TYR A 369 0.06 19.37 16.28
C TYR A 369 1.00 20.30 15.53
N ALA A 370 1.02 21.58 15.90
CA ALA A 370 1.87 22.58 15.25
C ALA A 370 2.42 23.57 16.28
N THR A 371 3.73 23.58 16.53
CA THR A 371 4.36 24.52 17.49
C THR A 371 5.77 24.95 17.10
N LEU A 372 6.19 26.14 17.54
CA LEU A 372 7.45 26.79 17.13
C LEU A 372 7.52 26.95 15.60
N VAL A 373 6.39 27.36 15.01
CA VAL A 373 6.22 27.46 13.55
C VAL A 373 5.77 28.85 13.12
N ASP A 374 6.01 29.14 11.85
CA ASP A 374 5.66 30.34 11.12
C ASP A 374 5.30 30.01 9.67
N TYR A 375 4.53 30.88 9.02
CA TYR A 375 4.15 30.76 7.61
C TYR A 375 3.46 29.44 7.21
N VAL A 376 2.77 28.80 8.15
CA VAL A 376 1.97 27.58 7.91
C VAL A 376 0.74 27.94 7.09
N GLN A 377 0.53 27.26 5.96
CA GLN A 377 -0.68 27.40 5.13
C GLN A 377 -1.43 26.07 5.10
N ILE A 378 -2.64 26.05 5.68
CA ILE A 378 -3.50 24.88 5.67
C ILE A 378 -4.84 25.27 5.05
N LYS A 379 -5.26 24.51 4.04
CA LYS A 379 -6.51 24.71 3.30
C LYS A 379 -7.31 23.41 3.29
N ASN A 380 -8.59 23.49 3.66
CA ASN A 380 -9.51 22.35 3.68
C ASN A 380 -8.97 21.12 4.46
N PHE A 381 -8.38 21.34 5.63
CA PHE A 381 -7.95 20.22 6.47
C PHE A 381 -9.12 19.61 7.22
N THR A 382 -9.36 18.32 7.02
CA THR A 382 -10.44 17.60 7.71
C THR A 382 -9.90 16.85 8.91
N MET A 383 -10.46 17.07 10.10
CA MET A 383 -10.13 16.32 11.31
C MET A 383 -11.38 15.65 11.88
N THR A 384 -11.44 14.33 11.81
CA THR A 384 -12.59 13.55 12.25
C THR A 384 -12.24 12.71 13.46
N ASN A 385 -13.00 12.91 14.54
CA ASN A 385 -12.98 12.12 15.76
C ASN A 385 -11.57 11.86 16.35
N PRO A 386 -10.77 12.89 16.61
CA PRO A 386 -9.51 12.70 17.32
C PRO A 386 -9.77 12.28 18.77
N GLY A 387 -9.09 11.23 19.24
CA GLY A 387 -9.11 10.79 20.64
C GLY A 387 -8.55 11.86 21.59
N GLY A 388 -7.58 12.62 21.08
CA GLY A 388 -6.95 13.73 21.76
C GLY A 388 -5.90 13.31 22.79
N ILE A 389 -4.99 14.22 23.08
CA ILE A 389 -4.00 14.07 24.14
C ILE A 389 -4.25 15.15 25.17
N ASP A 390 -4.42 14.74 26.43
CA ASP A 390 -4.83 15.61 27.53
C ASP A 390 -6.14 16.35 27.20
N GLY A 391 -7.04 15.66 26.48
CA GLY A 391 -8.33 16.17 26.01
C GLY A 391 -8.24 17.15 24.84
N VAL A 392 -7.09 17.30 24.17
CA VAL A 392 -6.91 18.21 23.03
C VAL A 392 -6.79 17.44 21.73
N GLY A 393 -7.70 17.68 20.77
CA GLY A 393 -7.68 17.04 19.44
C GLY A 393 -6.64 17.63 18.49
N ALA A 394 -6.60 18.95 18.38
CA ALA A 394 -5.57 19.72 17.68
C ALA A 394 -4.93 20.74 18.62
N LEU A 395 -3.60 20.73 18.71
CA LEU A 395 -2.83 21.66 19.53
C LEU A 395 -1.93 22.53 18.65
N ILE A 396 -2.27 23.81 18.59
CA ILE A 396 -1.59 24.82 17.78
C ILE A 396 -0.94 25.82 18.75
N GLY A 397 0.38 25.80 18.81
CA GLY A 397 1.16 26.44 19.87
C GLY A 397 1.12 25.61 21.16
N ASP A 398 2.28 25.08 21.57
CA ASP A 398 2.44 24.34 22.82
C ASP A 398 3.19 25.18 23.87
N PRO A 399 2.53 25.60 24.96
CA PRO A 399 3.16 26.26 26.09
C PRO A 399 4.34 25.51 26.72
N ALA A 400 4.36 24.17 26.64
CA ALA A 400 5.41 23.37 27.25
C ALA A 400 6.76 23.45 26.52
N LEU A 401 6.77 23.74 25.22
CA LEU A 401 7.99 23.80 24.39
C LEU A 401 8.45 25.23 24.08
N GLY A 402 7.71 26.24 24.56
CA GLY A 402 7.89 27.65 24.18
C GLY A 402 6.91 28.03 23.07
N VAL A 403 6.19 29.14 23.23
CA VAL A 403 5.11 29.50 22.30
C VAL A 403 5.61 30.36 21.14
N GLY A 404 5.55 29.79 19.94
CA GLY A 404 5.71 30.48 18.66
C GLY A 404 4.79 29.85 17.62
N PHE A 405 3.70 30.53 17.27
CA PHE A 405 2.85 30.19 16.13
C PHE A 405 2.48 31.50 15.42
N VAL A 406 3.09 31.78 14.27
CA VAL A 406 3.14 33.16 13.76
C VAL A 406 2.82 33.22 12.27
N SER A 407 2.17 34.29 11.81
CA SER A 407 2.02 34.61 10.38
C SER A 407 1.45 33.45 9.54
N SER A 408 0.44 32.75 10.07
CA SER A 408 -0.06 31.48 9.52
C SER A 408 -1.57 31.53 9.24
N ASN A 409 -2.02 30.78 8.23
CA ASN A 409 -3.42 30.69 7.85
C ASN A 409 -3.87 29.23 7.84
N LEU A 410 -4.97 28.94 8.55
CA LEU A 410 -5.44 27.58 8.74
C LEU A 410 -6.95 27.51 8.53
N ASP A 411 -7.36 26.65 7.63
CA ASP A 411 -8.75 26.29 7.38
C ASP A 411 -9.00 24.86 7.83
N ILE A 412 -9.73 24.70 8.94
CA ILE A 412 -9.88 23.43 9.65
C ILE A 412 -11.36 23.05 9.77
N HIS A 413 -11.71 21.89 9.25
CA HIS A 413 -13.02 21.26 9.35
C HIS A 413 -12.96 20.13 10.39
N ALA A 414 -13.29 20.42 11.64
CA ALA A 414 -13.16 19.46 12.74
C ALA A 414 -14.52 18.90 13.19
N SER A 415 -14.56 17.59 13.45
CA SER A 415 -15.74 16.92 14.00
C SER A 415 -15.38 15.90 15.06
N GLY A 416 -16.32 15.65 15.97
CA GLY A 416 -16.19 14.60 16.98
C GLY A 416 -16.35 15.12 18.41
N ASN A 417 -16.41 14.18 19.35
CA ASN A 417 -16.70 14.46 20.76
C ASN A 417 -15.72 13.78 21.74
N SER A 418 -14.74 13.03 21.23
CA SER A 418 -13.79 12.26 22.04
C SER A 418 -12.82 13.16 22.81
N ALA A 419 -12.23 14.14 22.12
CA ALA A 419 -11.44 15.19 22.76
C ALA A 419 -12.34 16.25 23.41
N SER A 420 -12.07 16.63 24.66
CA SER A 420 -12.83 17.68 25.38
C SER A 420 -12.67 19.08 24.78
N ARG A 421 -11.59 19.30 24.02
CA ARG A 421 -11.31 20.49 23.20
C ARG A 421 -10.86 20.02 21.83
N LEU A 422 -11.68 20.23 20.79
CA LEU A 422 -11.32 19.80 19.44
C LEU A 422 -10.13 20.58 18.89
N VAL A 423 -10.17 21.92 18.94
CA VAL A 423 -9.09 22.79 18.46
C VAL A 423 -8.67 23.75 19.56
N THR A 424 -7.38 23.73 19.90
CA THR A 424 -6.78 24.67 20.86
C THR A 424 -5.64 25.43 20.20
N VAL A 425 -5.75 26.76 20.19
CA VAL A 425 -4.74 27.70 19.70
C VAL A 425 -4.16 28.46 20.89
N ASN A 426 -2.87 28.31 21.19
CA ASN A 426 -2.21 29.02 22.28
C ASN A 426 -1.17 30.02 21.78
N SER A 427 -1.26 31.25 22.26
CA SER A 427 -0.26 32.31 22.07
C SER A 427 0.17 32.50 20.61
N ALA A 428 -0.78 32.33 19.69
CA ALA A 428 -0.57 32.56 18.27
C ALA A 428 -0.53 34.07 17.96
N SER A 429 0.18 34.45 16.89
CA SER A 429 0.19 35.83 16.45
C SER A 429 0.13 36.00 14.94
N ASN A 430 -0.45 37.12 14.49
CA ASN A 430 -0.62 37.45 13.07
C ASN A 430 -1.22 36.30 12.24
N SER A 431 -2.16 35.56 12.82
CA SER A 431 -2.64 34.29 12.24
C SER A 431 -4.15 34.29 12.09
N LYS A 432 -4.63 33.59 11.06
CA LYS A 432 -6.05 33.47 10.72
C LYS A 432 -6.51 32.03 10.77
N PHE A 433 -7.68 31.82 11.37
CA PHE A 433 -8.35 30.53 11.47
C PHE A 433 -9.75 30.60 10.87
N THR A 434 -10.05 29.68 9.96
CA THR A 434 -11.37 29.49 9.32
C THR A 434 -11.77 28.01 9.37
N GLY A 435 -12.95 27.69 8.83
CA GLY A 435 -13.39 26.32 8.62
C GLY A 435 -14.75 26.03 9.27
N SER A 436 -14.93 24.83 9.81
CA SER A 436 -16.20 24.41 10.43
C SER A 436 -15.99 23.46 11.59
N ILE A 437 -16.96 23.44 12.50
CA ILE A 437 -16.92 22.58 13.69
C ILE A 437 -18.24 21.80 13.79
N VAL A 438 -18.17 20.50 14.07
CA VAL A 438 -19.33 19.67 14.42
C VAL A 438 -19.04 18.96 15.74
N SER A 439 -19.60 19.46 16.83
CA SER A 439 -19.28 18.95 18.17
C SER A 439 -20.27 19.39 19.24
N ASP A 440 -20.46 18.52 20.22
CA ASP A 440 -21.26 18.74 21.42
C ASP A 440 -20.41 19.04 22.65
N VAL A 441 -19.09 19.15 22.50
CA VAL A 441 -18.18 19.51 23.60
C VAL A 441 -18.35 20.99 23.97
N ALA A 442 -18.11 21.31 25.24
CA ALA A 442 -18.39 22.65 25.78
C ALA A 442 -17.46 23.75 25.23
N THR A 443 -16.24 23.39 24.82
CA THR A 443 -15.22 24.34 24.34
C THR A 443 -14.53 23.81 23.07
N PRO A 444 -15.28 23.66 21.95
CA PRO A 444 -14.78 22.95 20.78
C PRO A 444 -13.64 23.70 20.09
N PHE A 445 -13.65 25.03 20.12
CA PHE A 445 -12.58 25.87 19.62
C PHE A 445 -12.15 26.85 20.71
N THR A 446 -10.88 26.77 21.12
CA THR A 446 -10.29 27.61 22.17
C THR A 446 -9.12 28.41 21.64
N VAL A 447 -9.09 29.72 21.91
CA VAL A 447 -7.92 30.59 21.72
C VAL A 447 -7.45 31.07 23.10
N ALA A 448 -6.19 30.80 23.45
CA ALA A 448 -5.70 31.04 24.80
C ALA A 448 -4.27 31.61 24.88
N GLY A 449 -3.94 32.16 26.05
CA GLY A 449 -2.57 32.55 26.41
C GLY A 449 -2.24 34.02 26.13
N GLY A 450 -1.47 34.63 27.05
CA GLY A 450 -1.18 36.06 27.06
C GLY A 450 -0.26 36.54 25.93
N GLY A 451 0.43 35.62 25.25
CA GLY A 451 1.21 35.89 24.05
C GLY A 451 0.37 36.03 22.78
N THR A 452 -0.93 35.76 22.85
CA THR A 452 -1.83 35.88 21.69
C THR A 452 -1.89 37.34 21.22
N ASN A 453 -1.71 37.57 19.91
CA ASN A 453 -1.74 38.92 19.35
C ASN A 453 -2.13 38.94 17.87
N ASN A 454 -3.10 39.77 17.47
CA ASN A 454 -3.56 39.86 16.08
C ASN A 454 -3.97 38.50 15.50
N VAL A 455 -4.82 37.77 16.24
CA VAL A 455 -5.44 36.51 15.80
C VAL A 455 -6.84 36.80 15.29
N VAL A 456 -7.18 36.21 14.14
CA VAL A 456 -8.52 36.31 13.54
C VAL A 456 -9.14 34.92 13.48
N VAL A 457 -10.32 34.77 14.05
CA VAL A 457 -11.18 33.59 13.86
C VAL A 457 -12.38 34.04 13.06
N GLU A 458 -12.55 33.51 11.84
CA GLU A 458 -13.52 34.04 10.88
C GLU A 458 -14.38 32.93 10.27
N GLY A 459 -15.69 33.18 10.19
CA GLY A 459 -16.62 32.37 9.40
C GLY A 459 -16.89 30.96 9.94
N ILE A 460 -16.39 30.61 11.13
CA ILE A 460 -16.57 29.26 11.67
C ILE A 460 -18.03 29.04 12.07
N LYS A 461 -18.67 28.10 11.36
CA LYS A 461 -19.99 27.59 11.72
C LYS A 461 -19.84 26.36 12.61
N THR A 462 -20.36 26.45 13.83
CA THR A 462 -20.35 25.35 14.80
C THR A 462 -21.71 24.69 14.86
N VAL A 463 -21.80 23.41 14.51
CA VAL A 463 -23.01 22.60 14.68
C VAL A 463 -22.93 21.89 16.03
N SER A 464 -23.88 22.19 16.93
CA SER A 464 -23.86 21.66 18.29
C SER A 464 -25.26 21.56 18.90
N ASN A 465 -25.55 20.44 19.54
CA ASN A 465 -26.73 20.21 20.37
C ASN A 465 -26.65 20.90 21.73
N THR A 466 -25.44 21.11 22.26
CA THR A 466 -25.22 21.58 23.64
C THR A 466 -24.94 23.08 23.71
N LEU A 467 -24.26 23.65 22.71
CA LEU A 467 -23.89 25.06 22.73
C LEU A 467 -25.10 25.99 22.48
N PRO A 468 -25.09 27.21 23.04
CA PRO A 468 -26.13 28.21 22.79
C PRO A 468 -26.14 28.67 21.33
N VAL A 469 -27.30 28.56 20.67
CA VAL A 469 -27.50 29.00 19.27
C VAL A 469 -27.24 30.50 19.16
N GLY A 470 -26.54 30.91 18.10
CA GLY A 470 -26.19 32.32 17.86
C GLY A 470 -24.98 32.83 18.65
N SER A 471 -24.46 32.07 19.62
CA SER A 471 -23.13 32.34 20.19
C SER A 471 -22.04 32.10 19.16
N SER A 472 -20.83 32.60 19.38
CA SER A 472 -19.71 32.37 18.45
C SER A 472 -19.24 30.91 18.40
N GLY A 473 -19.45 30.14 19.48
CA GLY A 473 -18.85 28.81 19.65
C GLY A 473 -17.34 28.83 19.93
N ILE A 474 -16.74 30.01 20.01
CA ILE A 474 -15.29 30.21 20.22
C ILE A 474 -15.07 30.65 21.68
N THR A 475 -14.21 29.91 22.39
CA THR A 475 -13.80 30.22 23.76
C THR A 475 -12.48 30.98 23.75
N THR A 476 -12.39 32.08 24.50
CA THR A 476 -11.13 32.78 24.74
C THR A 476 -10.71 32.67 26.21
N SER A 477 -9.42 32.46 26.47
CA SER A 477 -8.92 32.33 27.84
C SER A 477 -7.55 33.00 28.01
N SER A 478 -7.41 33.89 28.99
CA SER A 478 -6.14 34.55 29.31
C SER A 478 -5.51 35.29 28.12
N VAL A 479 -6.35 35.86 27.24
CA VAL A 479 -5.91 36.68 26.09
C VAL A 479 -6.03 38.17 26.41
N ASN A 480 -5.13 38.99 25.86
CA ASN A 480 -5.21 40.45 26.02
C ASN A 480 -6.40 41.03 25.26
N SER A 481 -6.94 42.16 25.75
CA SER A 481 -8.02 42.86 25.06
C SER A 481 -7.61 43.28 23.64
N GLY A 482 -8.44 42.97 22.65
CA GLY A 482 -8.18 43.25 21.23
C GLY A 482 -7.20 42.30 20.54
N ALA A 483 -6.62 41.33 21.26
CA ALA A 483 -5.69 40.36 20.67
C ALA A 483 -6.36 39.36 19.71
N VAL A 484 -7.64 39.06 19.94
CA VAL A 484 -8.44 38.12 19.13
C VAL A 484 -9.63 38.85 18.54
N ARG A 485 -9.82 38.75 17.23
CA ARG A 485 -11.02 39.20 16.53
C ARG A 485 -11.81 37.98 16.06
N ILE A 486 -13.04 37.85 16.56
CA ILE A 486 -13.98 36.80 16.15
C ILE A 486 -15.01 37.45 15.25
N THR A 487 -15.07 37.02 13.98
CA THR A 487 -15.95 37.60 12.95
C THR A 487 -16.79 36.50 12.32
N ASP A 488 -18.09 36.75 12.14
CA ASP A 488 -19.02 35.85 11.41
C ASP A 488 -19.02 34.38 11.88
N CYS A 489 -18.67 34.14 13.15
CA CYS A 489 -18.74 32.82 13.77
C CYS A 489 -20.09 32.63 14.46
N THR A 490 -20.72 31.46 14.29
CA THR A 490 -22.04 31.20 14.86
C THR A 490 -22.28 29.73 15.17
N VAL A 491 -22.98 29.46 16.27
CA VAL A 491 -23.49 28.14 16.63
C VAL A 491 -24.90 27.94 16.07
N VAL A 492 -25.14 26.79 15.45
CA VAL A 492 -26.46 26.34 14.98
C VAL A 492 -26.79 24.95 15.51
N LYS A 493 -28.09 24.59 15.53
CA LYS A 493 -28.52 23.22 15.84
C LYS A 493 -28.38 22.33 14.60
N PRO A 494 -28.22 21.00 14.78
CA PRO A 494 -28.40 20.06 13.69
C PRO A 494 -29.77 20.26 13.02
N GLY A 495 -29.78 20.42 11.70
CA GLY A 495 -31.02 20.49 10.90
C GLY A 495 -31.71 21.86 10.79
N SER A 496 -31.23 22.95 11.42
CA SER A 496 -31.90 24.26 11.39
C SER A 496 -31.71 25.11 10.11
N ALA A 497 -31.14 24.51 9.06
CA ALA A 497 -31.02 24.94 7.65
C ALA A 497 -30.18 23.84 6.96
N PRO A 498 -30.20 23.65 5.64
CA PRO A 498 -29.13 22.89 5.01
C PRO A 498 -27.82 23.61 5.35
N LEU A 499 -26.97 22.98 6.16
CA LEU A 499 -25.55 23.27 6.11
C LEU A 499 -25.13 23.01 4.65
N PRO A 500 -24.09 23.66 4.12
CA PRO A 500 -23.22 22.92 3.23
C PRO A 500 -22.85 21.65 4.00
N THR A 501 -23.47 20.54 3.66
CA THR A 501 -22.82 19.26 3.80
C THR A 501 -21.42 19.49 3.22
N PRO A 502 -20.33 18.96 3.78
CA PRO A 502 -19.31 18.45 2.89
C PRO A 502 -20.02 17.36 2.07
N VAL A 503 -20.77 17.76 1.05
CA VAL A 503 -20.56 17.17 -0.26
C VAL A 503 -19.05 17.35 -0.43
N PRO A 504 -18.30 16.35 -0.89
CA PRO A 504 -17.03 16.66 -1.50
C PRO A 504 -17.31 17.81 -2.48
N THR A 505 -17.07 19.05 -2.07
CA THR A 505 -16.91 20.12 -3.02
C THR A 505 -15.56 19.79 -3.57
N THR A 506 -15.55 18.91 -4.58
CA THR A 506 -14.80 19.24 -5.77
C THR A 506 -15.06 20.73 -5.94
N PRO A 507 -14.04 21.60 -5.82
CA PRO A 507 -14.21 23.02 -6.07
C PRO A 507 -15.06 23.14 -7.32
N ALA A 508 -16.03 24.06 -7.38
CA ALA A 508 -16.59 24.40 -8.69
C ALA A 508 -15.36 24.69 -9.57
N PRO A 509 -15.06 23.84 -10.56
CA PRO A 509 -13.77 23.90 -11.20
C PRO A 509 -13.72 25.24 -11.90
N SER A 510 -12.80 26.10 -11.49
CA SER A 510 -12.49 27.29 -12.29
C SER A 510 -11.68 26.90 -13.53
N GLY A 511 -11.16 25.67 -13.57
CA GLY A 511 -10.46 25.13 -14.72
C GLY A 511 -11.32 24.22 -15.59
N LYS A 512 -10.67 23.54 -16.53
CA LYS A 512 -11.29 22.72 -17.57
C LYS A 512 -10.64 21.33 -17.53
N PRO A 513 -11.35 20.26 -17.92
CA PRO A 513 -10.71 18.95 -18.08
C PRO A 513 -9.49 19.04 -19.02
N ASP A 514 -8.58 18.10 -18.90
CA ASP A 514 -7.42 17.92 -19.80
C ASP A 514 -7.30 16.42 -20.09
N LEU A 515 -7.80 15.98 -21.23
CA LEU A 515 -7.87 14.58 -21.63
C LEU A 515 -6.61 14.20 -22.41
N VAL A 516 -5.85 13.28 -21.83
CA VAL A 516 -4.70 12.68 -22.49
C VAL A 516 -4.95 11.20 -22.74
N VAL A 517 -4.49 10.69 -23.87
CA VAL A 517 -4.38 9.25 -24.09
C VAL A 517 -3.08 8.78 -23.44
N THR A 518 -3.17 7.95 -22.40
CA THR A 518 -2.00 7.43 -21.68
C THR A 518 -1.51 6.09 -22.20
N ASP A 519 -2.36 5.36 -22.92
CA ASP A 519 -2.05 4.03 -23.46
C ASP A 519 -2.88 3.74 -24.71
N ILE A 520 -2.29 3.06 -25.70
CA ILE A 520 -2.99 2.50 -26.86
C ILE A 520 -2.75 0.99 -26.84
N SER A 521 -3.81 0.20 -26.91
CA SER A 521 -3.66 -1.25 -27.00
C SER A 521 -4.55 -1.80 -28.11
N TRP A 522 -4.24 -3.00 -28.58
CA TRP A 522 -5.01 -3.64 -29.66
C TRP A 522 -5.15 -5.15 -29.45
N THR A 523 -6.12 -5.73 -30.14
CA THR A 523 -6.35 -7.17 -30.16
C THR A 523 -6.64 -7.59 -31.60
N PRO A 524 -5.95 -8.61 -32.14
CA PRO A 524 -4.92 -9.46 -31.49
C PRO A 524 -3.60 -8.72 -31.24
N THR A 525 -2.87 -9.08 -30.17
CA THR A 525 -1.61 -8.42 -29.76
C THR A 525 -0.51 -8.49 -30.83
N ASN A 526 -0.47 -9.60 -31.59
CA ASN A 526 0.44 -9.84 -32.71
C ASN A 526 -0.37 -10.03 -34.01
N PRO A 527 -0.85 -8.96 -34.66
CA PRO A 527 -1.67 -9.08 -35.86
C PRO A 527 -0.88 -9.65 -37.05
N ALA A 528 -1.53 -10.51 -37.83
CA ALA A 528 -1.07 -10.94 -39.14
C ALA A 528 -1.81 -10.17 -40.25
N SER A 529 -1.20 -10.12 -41.44
CA SER A 529 -1.81 -9.45 -42.59
C SER A 529 -3.17 -10.06 -42.92
N GLY A 530 -4.20 -9.19 -42.97
CA GLY A 530 -5.59 -9.55 -43.15
C GLY A 530 -6.43 -9.63 -41.87
N ASP A 531 -5.81 -9.61 -40.68
CA ASP A 531 -6.53 -9.70 -39.39
C ASP A 531 -7.44 -8.49 -39.15
N ALA A 532 -8.57 -8.73 -38.48
CA ALA A 532 -9.41 -7.67 -37.93
C ALA A 532 -8.89 -7.29 -36.53
N VAL A 533 -8.31 -6.09 -36.44
CA VAL A 533 -7.71 -5.54 -35.23
C VAL A 533 -8.69 -4.59 -34.54
N THR A 534 -8.99 -4.87 -33.27
CA THR A 534 -9.80 -4.01 -32.40
C THR A 534 -8.88 -3.14 -31.56
N MET A 535 -9.07 -1.82 -31.61
CA MET A 535 -8.25 -0.86 -30.85
C MET A 535 -8.91 -0.50 -29.51
N LYS A 536 -8.07 -0.17 -28.53
CA LYS A 536 -8.45 0.44 -27.25
C LYS A 536 -7.53 1.61 -26.95
N ALA A 537 -8.05 2.56 -26.17
CA ALA A 537 -7.27 3.68 -25.66
C ALA A 537 -7.62 3.91 -24.20
N THR A 538 -6.61 4.15 -23.37
CA THR A 538 -6.82 4.62 -21.99
C THR A 538 -6.76 6.15 -21.98
N ILE A 539 -7.87 6.76 -21.60
CA ILE A 539 -8.06 8.20 -21.49
C ILE A 539 -7.92 8.58 -20.03
N LYS A 540 -7.05 9.53 -19.70
CA LYS A 540 -6.94 10.12 -18.36
C LYS A 540 -7.34 11.58 -18.42
N ASN A 541 -8.17 12.02 -17.48
CA ASN A 541 -8.36 13.45 -17.23
C ASN A 541 -7.29 13.93 -16.26
N GLN A 542 -6.26 14.61 -16.75
CA GLN A 542 -5.19 15.20 -15.92
C GLN A 542 -5.48 16.67 -15.57
N GLY A 543 -6.63 17.19 -15.99
CA GLY A 543 -7.07 18.56 -15.69
C GLY A 543 -7.69 18.65 -14.30
N ASP A 544 -7.97 19.88 -13.88
CA ASP A 544 -8.49 20.23 -12.56
C ASP A 544 -10.03 20.26 -12.49
N ALA A 545 -10.72 19.90 -13.60
CA ALA A 545 -12.16 19.81 -13.68
C ALA A 545 -12.63 18.46 -14.23
N PRO A 546 -13.73 17.87 -13.73
CA PRO A 546 -14.34 16.69 -14.33
C PRO A 546 -14.85 16.99 -15.74
N THR A 547 -14.88 15.98 -16.61
CA THR A 547 -15.54 16.12 -17.91
C THR A 547 -17.06 16.25 -17.77
N PRO A 548 -17.76 16.93 -18.69
CA PRO A 548 -19.21 17.09 -18.60
C PRO A 548 -19.93 15.73 -18.62
N ALA A 549 -20.74 15.45 -17.60
CA ALA A 549 -21.54 14.23 -17.53
C ALA A 549 -22.48 14.13 -18.74
N GLY A 550 -22.49 12.98 -19.41
CA GLY A 550 -23.29 12.74 -20.62
C GLY A 550 -22.61 13.14 -21.93
N ALA A 551 -21.49 13.87 -21.90
CA ALA A 551 -20.68 14.12 -23.10
C ALA A 551 -19.94 12.85 -23.52
N LYS A 552 -19.83 12.61 -24.83
CA LYS A 552 -19.10 11.46 -25.39
C LYS A 552 -17.59 11.73 -25.35
N HIS A 553 -16.84 10.84 -24.73
CA HIS A 553 -15.38 10.81 -24.77
C HIS A 553 -14.93 10.08 -26.03
N GLY A 554 -15.12 10.74 -27.18
CA GLY A 554 -14.80 10.16 -28.47
C GLY A 554 -13.30 9.94 -28.62
N VAL A 555 -12.90 8.77 -29.10
CA VAL A 555 -11.51 8.51 -29.49
C VAL A 555 -11.48 8.04 -30.93
N LEU A 556 -10.75 8.75 -31.78
CA LEU A 556 -10.49 8.36 -33.17
C LEU A 556 -9.11 7.71 -33.29
N PHE A 557 -9.08 6.51 -33.85
CA PHE A 557 -7.87 5.80 -34.23
C PHE A 557 -7.62 5.95 -35.73
N THR A 558 -6.44 6.45 -36.10
CA THR A 558 -5.98 6.56 -37.50
C THR A 558 -4.67 5.80 -37.71
N PHE A 559 -4.45 5.37 -38.94
CA PHE A 559 -3.31 4.55 -39.36
C PHE A 559 -2.60 5.21 -40.54
N ASP A 560 -1.29 5.04 -40.65
CA ASP A 560 -0.46 5.62 -41.71
C ASP A 560 -0.68 4.99 -43.10
N ASP A 561 -1.21 3.77 -43.15
CA ASP A 561 -1.52 3.04 -44.38
C ASP A 561 -2.84 3.44 -45.04
N GLY A 562 -3.68 4.21 -44.34
CA GLY A 562 -5.02 4.59 -44.80
C GLY A 562 -6.01 3.42 -44.93
N ALA A 563 -5.69 2.21 -44.47
CA ALA A 563 -6.53 1.01 -44.65
C ALA A 563 -7.82 1.06 -43.81
N ALA A 564 -7.88 1.89 -42.76
CA ALA A 564 -9.10 2.19 -42.00
C ALA A 564 -9.96 3.32 -42.62
N GLY A 565 -9.60 3.85 -43.80
CA GLY A 565 -10.21 5.08 -44.32
C GLY A 565 -9.97 6.27 -43.37
N PRO A 566 -10.98 7.10 -43.07
CA PRO A 566 -10.89 8.18 -42.08
C PRO A 566 -10.55 7.74 -40.65
N GLY A 567 -10.62 6.44 -40.34
CA GLY A 567 -10.34 5.88 -39.02
C GLY A 567 -11.48 5.02 -38.45
N ILE A 568 -11.19 4.39 -37.31
CA ILE A 568 -12.16 3.70 -36.44
C ILE A 568 -12.25 4.45 -35.12
N TRP A 569 -13.39 4.39 -34.43
CA TRP A 569 -13.61 5.21 -33.24
C TRP A 569 -14.30 4.47 -32.11
N SER A 570 -14.14 5.02 -30.90
CA SER A 570 -14.97 4.73 -29.73
C SER A 570 -15.85 5.93 -29.41
N ASP A 571 -17.16 5.73 -29.25
CA ASP A 571 -18.11 6.82 -28.92
C ASP A 571 -19.16 6.44 -27.86
N ALA A 572 -18.96 5.33 -27.14
CA ALA A 572 -19.92 4.80 -26.16
C ALA A 572 -19.75 5.34 -24.74
N HIS A 573 -18.59 5.89 -24.37
CA HIS A 573 -18.33 6.32 -23.00
C HIS A 573 -18.86 7.73 -22.72
N THR A 574 -19.85 7.84 -21.83
CA THR A 574 -20.52 9.10 -21.46
C THR A 574 -20.49 9.42 -19.97
N ALA A 575 -19.88 8.56 -19.15
CA ALA A 575 -19.70 8.86 -17.73
C ALA A 575 -18.65 9.97 -17.56
N SER A 576 -18.87 10.87 -16.60
CA SER A 576 -17.88 11.91 -16.29
C SER A 576 -16.59 11.28 -15.76
N ILE A 577 -15.45 11.74 -16.25
CA ILE A 577 -14.12 11.36 -15.78
C ILE A 577 -13.63 12.47 -14.85
N ALA A 578 -13.52 12.17 -13.56
CA ALA A 578 -13.03 13.12 -12.56
C ALA A 578 -11.54 13.47 -12.77
N PRO A 579 -11.06 14.61 -12.26
CA PRO A 579 -9.62 14.91 -12.21
C PRO A 579 -8.80 13.73 -11.70
N GLY A 580 -7.69 13.42 -12.38
CA GLY A 580 -6.82 12.30 -12.08
C GLY A 580 -7.35 10.91 -12.47
N SER A 581 -8.65 10.76 -12.74
CA SER A 581 -9.26 9.47 -13.12
C SER A 581 -9.00 9.12 -14.57
N TRP A 582 -9.14 7.82 -14.90
CA TRP A 582 -8.98 7.31 -16.26
C TRP A 582 -10.02 6.25 -16.60
N VAL A 583 -10.17 6.00 -17.89
CA VAL A 583 -11.03 4.96 -18.44
C VAL A 583 -10.40 4.37 -19.69
N THR A 584 -10.49 3.06 -19.87
CA THR A 584 -10.13 2.42 -21.14
C THR A 584 -11.37 2.24 -22.00
N VAL A 585 -11.35 2.83 -23.19
CA VAL A 585 -12.43 2.72 -24.17
C VAL A 585 -12.01 1.78 -25.31
N THR A 586 -13.00 1.12 -25.93
CA THR A 586 -12.77 0.16 -27.03
C THR A 586 -13.47 0.67 -28.28
N ALA A 587 -12.81 0.61 -29.44
CA ALA A 587 -13.40 0.97 -30.72
C ALA A 587 -14.69 0.18 -30.96
N ASN A 588 -15.77 0.89 -31.24
CA ASN A 588 -17.12 0.35 -31.41
C ASN A 588 -17.76 0.75 -32.75
N GLY A 589 -17.08 1.60 -33.53
CA GLY A 589 -17.52 2.05 -34.85
C GLY A 589 -16.34 2.47 -35.72
N GLY A 590 -16.62 2.85 -36.97
CA GLY A 590 -15.59 3.21 -37.93
C GLY A 590 -16.14 3.30 -39.35
N SER A 591 -15.39 3.95 -40.24
CA SER A 591 -15.83 4.18 -41.64
C SER A 591 -16.04 2.89 -42.43
N SER A 592 -15.38 1.81 -42.01
CA SER A 592 -15.48 0.47 -42.59
C SER A 592 -15.83 -0.61 -41.54
N GLY A 593 -16.37 -0.20 -40.38
CA GLY A 593 -16.64 -1.06 -39.22
C GLY A 593 -15.75 -0.75 -38.00
N ALA A 594 -15.95 -1.47 -36.90
CA ALA A 594 -15.28 -1.20 -35.61
C ALA A 594 -13.82 -1.69 -35.51
N THR A 595 -13.28 -2.31 -36.56
CA THR A 595 -11.96 -2.93 -36.58
C THR A 595 -11.12 -2.42 -37.76
N TRP A 596 -9.81 -2.29 -37.56
CA TRP A 596 -8.84 -2.05 -38.64
C TRP A 596 -8.44 -3.38 -39.27
N LYS A 597 -8.37 -3.44 -40.60
CA LYS A 597 -7.88 -4.62 -41.30
C LYS A 597 -6.37 -4.49 -41.48
N ALA A 598 -5.60 -5.30 -40.77
CA ALA A 598 -4.16 -5.23 -40.73
C ALA A 598 -3.52 -5.48 -42.11
N VAL A 599 -2.55 -4.67 -42.48
CA VAL A 599 -1.72 -4.83 -43.68
C VAL A 599 -0.30 -5.22 -43.24
N GLU A 600 0.40 -6.07 -44.00
CA GLU A 600 1.78 -6.48 -43.67
C GLU A 600 2.71 -5.25 -43.56
N GLY A 601 3.39 -5.10 -42.42
CA GLY A 601 4.31 -3.99 -42.17
C GLY A 601 4.27 -3.44 -40.75
N ALA A 602 5.18 -2.52 -40.45
CA ALA A 602 5.08 -1.69 -39.25
C ALA A 602 4.21 -0.47 -39.58
N HIS A 603 3.21 -0.23 -38.74
CA HIS A 603 2.24 0.84 -38.91
C HIS A 603 2.21 1.75 -37.69
N THR A 604 2.08 3.04 -37.95
CA THR A 604 1.89 4.06 -36.93
C THR A 604 0.41 4.21 -36.64
N VAL A 605 -0.01 3.87 -35.42
CA VAL A 605 -1.38 4.11 -34.95
C VAL A 605 -1.43 5.37 -34.10
N LYS A 606 -2.40 6.25 -34.37
CA LYS A 606 -2.66 7.44 -33.56
C LYS A 606 -4.04 7.35 -32.93
N ALA A 607 -4.11 7.47 -31.61
CA ALA A 607 -5.36 7.65 -30.89
C ALA A 607 -5.50 9.12 -30.52
N HIS A 608 -6.61 9.73 -30.93
CA HIS A 608 -6.95 11.12 -30.65
C HIS A 608 -8.20 11.17 -29.78
N VAL A 609 -8.05 11.53 -28.50
CA VAL A 609 -9.19 11.75 -27.62
C VAL A 609 -9.83 13.12 -27.89
N ASP A 610 -11.14 13.18 -27.70
CA ASP A 610 -12.01 14.29 -28.09
C ASP A 610 -11.86 14.69 -29.57
N ASP A 611 -11.88 13.68 -30.43
CA ASP A 611 -11.58 13.73 -31.86
C ASP A 611 -12.33 14.79 -32.69
N VAL A 612 -13.50 15.26 -32.22
CA VAL A 612 -14.29 16.33 -32.88
C VAL A 612 -14.58 17.53 -31.96
N ASN A 613 -13.78 17.70 -30.90
CA ASN A 613 -13.84 18.82 -29.96
C ASN A 613 -15.23 18.99 -29.30
N ARG A 614 -15.70 17.93 -28.63
CA ARG A 614 -17.00 17.89 -27.92
C ARG A 614 -16.87 18.42 -26.49
N ILE A 615 -15.68 18.37 -25.90
CA ILE A 615 -15.40 18.73 -24.51
C ILE A 615 -14.40 19.88 -24.53
N ALA A 616 -14.77 21.02 -23.92
CA ALA A 616 -13.85 22.15 -23.86
C ALA A 616 -12.73 21.89 -22.84
N GLU A 617 -11.49 21.82 -23.29
CA GLU A 617 -10.35 21.42 -22.47
C GLU A 617 -9.45 22.61 -22.08
N SER A 618 -8.59 22.41 -21.09
CA SER A 618 -7.55 23.39 -20.72
C SER A 618 -6.35 23.33 -21.67
N ASN A 619 -6.11 22.17 -22.29
CA ASN A 619 -5.08 21.96 -23.30
C ASN A 619 -5.59 20.96 -24.35
N ASP A 620 -5.79 21.39 -25.58
CA ASP A 620 -6.19 20.50 -26.68
C ASP A 620 -4.96 19.91 -27.42
N ALA A 621 -3.74 20.32 -27.06
CA ALA A 621 -2.52 20.00 -27.83
C ALA A 621 -1.90 18.64 -27.46
N ASN A 622 -2.37 18.00 -26.39
CA ASN A 622 -1.87 16.75 -25.79
C ASN A 622 -2.84 15.57 -25.93
N ASN A 623 -3.90 15.71 -26.73
CA ASN A 623 -4.93 14.68 -26.90
C ASN A 623 -4.52 13.52 -27.83
N VAL A 624 -3.34 13.58 -28.44
CA VAL A 624 -2.88 12.60 -29.43
C VAL A 624 -1.73 11.77 -28.86
N ARG A 625 -1.94 10.45 -28.77
CA ARG A 625 -0.87 9.47 -28.54
C ARG A 625 -0.60 8.68 -29.82
N THR A 626 0.65 8.30 -30.03
CA THR A 626 1.09 7.51 -31.18
C THR A 626 1.84 6.27 -30.71
N GLU A 627 1.54 5.11 -31.29
CA GLU A 627 2.26 3.86 -31.05
C GLU A 627 2.55 3.11 -32.36
N GLN A 628 3.45 2.12 -32.30
CA GLN A 628 3.82 1.29 -33.44
C GLN A 628 3.18 -0.09 -33.31
N ILE A 629 2.41 -0.49 -34.32
CA ILE A 629 1.86 -1.83 -34.45
C ILE A 629 2.58 -2.58 -35.57
N THR A 630 3.16 -3.74 -35.26
CA THR A 630 3.87 -4.57 -36.25
C THR A 630 2.97 -5.70 -36.71
N VAL A 631 2.69 -5.76 -38.01
CA VAL A 631 1.86 -6.78 -38.65
C VAL A 631 2.72 -7.75 -39.44
N SER A 632 2.60 -9.03 -39.11
CA SER A 632 3.41 -10.10 -39.73
C SER A 632 2.77 -10.65 -41.02
N LYS A 633 3.60 -11.21 -41.90
CA LYS A 633 3.16 -11.80 -43.17
C LYS A 633 2.39 -13.13 -42.97
N THR A 634 1.25 -13.26 -43.63
CA THR A 634 0.43 -14.49 -43.61
C THR A 634 0.97 -15.55 -44.59
N ALA A 635 1.11 -16.81 -44.16
CA ALA A 635 1.47 -17.95 -45.01
C ALA A 635 0.25 -18.47 -45.80
N SER A 636 0.44 -18.87 -47.07
CA SER A 636 -0.64 -19.16 -48.04
C SER A 636 -1.18 -20.61 -48.01
N GLY A 637 -2.51 -20.81 -48.03
CA GLY A 637 -3.15 -22.06 -48.52
C GLY A 637 -4.49 -22.56 -47.89
N SER A 638 -5.64 -22.00 -48.32
CA SER A 638 -7.03 -22.53 -48.51
C SER A 638 -7.89 -23.29 -47.44
N THR A 639 -9.15 -22.81 -47.33
CA THR A 639 -10.40 -23.11 -46.55
C THR A 639 -11.27 -24.31 -47.05
N PRO A 640 -12.38 -24.79 -46.39
CA PRO A 640 -13.32 -24.10 -45.48
C PRO A 640 -13.72 -24.78 -44.14
N THR A 641 -14.21 -23.92 -43.23
CA THR A 641 -14.55 -24.09 -41.81
C THR A 641 -15.97 -24.69 -41.57
N PRO A 642 -16.28 -25.20 -40.35
CA PRO A 642 -16.84 -24.29 -39.36
C PRO A 642 -16.14 -24.30 -37.99
N THR A 643 -15.93 -23.07 -37.51
CA THR A 643 -15.67 -22.57 -36.16
C THR A 643 -14.55 -23.20 -35.33
N PRO A 644 -13.39 -22.53 -35.26
CA PRO A 644 -12.59 -22.52 -34.03
C PRO A 644 -12.26 -21.11 -33.53
N THR A 645 -12.22 -21.07 -32.21
CA THR A 645 -12.03 -19.99 -31.24
C THR A 645 -10.64 -19.34 -31.27
N THR A 646 -10.64 -18.05 -30.92
CA THR A 646 -9.54 -17.13 -30.63
C THR A 646 -8.35 -17.78 -29.88
N PRO A 647 -7.06 -17.52 -30.23
CA PRO A 647 -5.92 -18.04 -29.48
C PRO A 647 -5.79 -17.38 -28.11
N ALA A 648 -5.49 -18.22 -27.11
CA ALA A 648 -5.48 -17.93 -25.69
C ALA A 648 -4.27 -17.08 -25.22
N PRO A 649 -4.40 -16.33 -24.11
CA PRO A 649 -3.24 -15.83 -23.36
C PRO A 649 -2.32 -17.00 -22.98
N SER A 650 -1.00 -16.84 -23.14
CA SER A 650 -0.02 -17.86 -22.78
C SER A 650 0.19 -17.91 -21.26
N GLY A 651 -0.74 -18.57 -20.59
CA GLY A 651 -0.74 -18.87 -19.17
C GLY A 651 -1.91 -19.82 -18.89
N LYS A 652 -1.88 -20.51 -17.75
CA LYS A 652 -3.05 -21.22 -17.24
C LYS A 652 -3.51 -20.54 -15.94
N PRO A 653 -4.81 -20.59 -15.61
CA PRO A 653 -5.25 -20.28 -14.24
C PRO A 653 -4.63 -21.27 -13.24
N ASP A 654 -4.62 -20.89 -11.97
CA ASP A 654 -4.26 -21.76 -10.83
C ASP A 654 -5.18 -21.37 -9.68
N LEU A 655 -6.18 -22.19 -9.39
CA LEU A 655 -7.23 -21.98 -8.42
C LEU A 655 -6.86 -22.62 -7.09
N VAL A 656 -6.62 -21.77 -6.10
CA VAL A 656 -6.44 -22.22 -4.71
C VAL A 656 -7.64 -21.84 -3.86
N VAL A 657 -7.97 -22.68 -2.88
CA VAL A 657 -8.89 -22.30 -1.81
C VAL A 657 -8.08 -21.58 -0.73
N THR A 658 -8.41 -20.32 -0.44
CA THR A 658 -7.71 -19.49 0.56
C THR A 658 -8.48 -19.31 1.86
N GLY A 659 -9.74 -19.76 1.92
CA GLY A 659 -10.50 -19.75 3.17
C GLY A 659 -11.75 -20.62 3.13
N ILE A 660 -12.07 -21.26 4.26
CA ILE A 660 -13.31 -22.01 4.50
C ILE A 660 -14.07 -21.35 5.66
N SER A 661 -15.36 -21.11 5.47
CA SER A 661 -16.27 -20.62 6.51
C SER A 661 -17.64 -21.28 6.40
N TRP A 662 -18.46 -21.15 7.44
CA TRP A 662 -19.79 -21.76 7.50
C TRP A 662 -20.76 -20.93 8.33
N THR A 663 -22.04 -21.27 8.25
CA THR A 663 -23.11 -20.67 9.05
C THR A 663 -24.14 -21.73 9.40
N PRO A 664 -24.59 -21.86 10.67
CA PRO A 664 -24.21 -21.07 11.86
C PRO A 664 -22.75 -21.28 12.28
N ALA A 665 -22.13 -20.30 12.96
CA ALA A 665 -20.72 -20.36 13.34
C ALA A 665 -20.41 -21.53 14.30
N ASN A 666 -21.36 -21.83 15.21
CA ASN A 666 -21.31 -22.91 16.19
C ASN A 666 -22.50 -23.88 15.93
N PRO A 667 -22.36 -24.85 15.02
CA PRO A 667 -23.45 -25.77 14.69
C PRO A 667 -23.71 -26.79 15.80
N ALA A 668 -24.97 -26.92 16.21
CA ALA A 668 -25.43 -28.01 17.06
C ALA A 668 -25.66 -29.29 16.23
N SER A 669 -25.65 -30.45 16.90
CA SER A 669 -25.99 -31.72 16.26
C SER A 669 -27.38 -31.65 15.62
N GLY A 670 -27.44 -31.92 14.32
CA GLY A 670 -28.65 -31.85 13.51
C GLY A 670 -28.89 -30.53 12.77
N ASP A 671 -28.08 -29.48 13.00
CA ASP A 671 -28.20 -28.19 12.33
C ASP A 671 -27.95 -28.30 10.82
N ALA A 672 -28.58 -27.41 10.05
CA ALA A 672 -28.31 -27.21 8.64
C ALA A 672 -27.18 -26.19 8.46
N VAL A 673 -26.00 -26.66 8.07
CA VAL A 673 -24.79 -25.84 7.93
C VAL A 673 -24.59 -25.44 6.47
N THR A 674 -24.52 -24.13 6.22
CA THR A 674 -24.20 -23.57 4.90
C THR A 674 -22.70 -23.32 4.79
N MET A 675 -22.04 -23.95 3.82
CA MET A 675 -20.59 -23.81 3.60
C MET A 675 -20.26 -22.66 2.64
N LYS A 676 -19.10 -22.04 2.84
CA LYS A 676 -18.50 -21.05 1.94
C LYS A 676 -17.01 -21.28 1.77
N ALA A 677 -16.50 -21.07 0.56
CA ALA A 677 -15.08 -21.12 0.24
C ALA A 677 -14.66 -19.85 -0.50
N THR A 678 -13.55 -19.25 -0.09
CA THR A 678 -12.87 -18.22 -0.88
C THR A 678 -11.89 -18.89 -1.80
N ILE A 679 -12.07 -18.72 -3.10
CA ILE A 679 -11.17 -19.22 -4.13
C ILE A 679 -10.41 -18.06 -4.76
N LYS A 680 -9.13 -18.26 -5.07
CA LYS A 680 -8.27 -17.27 -5.71
C LYS A 680 -7.65 -17.89 -6.96
N ASN A 681 -7.69 -17.18 -8.08
CA ASN A 681 -6.84 -17.51 -9.21
C ASN A 681 -5.48 -16.87 -8.99
N GLN A 682 -4.48 -17.64 -8.59
CA GLN A 682 -3.10 -17.19 -8.46
C GLN A 682 -2.24 -17.47 -9.72
N GLY A 683 -2.84 -18.05 -10.75
CA GLY A 683 -2.20 -18.31 -12.04
C GLY A 683 -2.11 -17.07 -12.92
N THR A 684 -1.45 -17.22 -14.07
CA THR A 684 -1.09 -16.10 -14.96
C THR A 684 -2.10 -15.85 -16.07
N ALA A 685 -3.12 -16.70 -16.21
CA ALA A 685 -4.25 -16.49 -17.12
C ALA A 685 -5.58 -16.46 -16.35
N PRO A 686 -6.59 -15.70 -16.83
CA PRO A 686 -7.92 -15.77 -16.25
C PRO A 686 -8.49 -17.17 -16.42
N THR A 687 -9.34 -17.59 -15.48
CA THR A 687 -10.13 -18.79 -15.70
C THR A 687 -11.09 -18.62 -16.88
N PRO A 688 -11.47 -19.70 -17.59
CA PRO A 688 -12.36 -19.60 -18.73
C PRO A 688 -13.74 -19.04 -18.35
N ALA A 689 -14.12 -17.91 -18.96
CA ALA A 689 -15.48 -17.38 -18.81
C ALA A 689 -16.51 -18.38 -19.34
N GLY A 690 -17.60 -18.57 -18.60
CA GLY A 690 -18.66 -19.54 -18.92
C GLY A 690 -18.45 -20.94 -18.33
N THR A 691 -17.24 -21.27 -17.86
CA THR A 691 -16.97 -22.54 -17.14
C THR A 691 -17.30 -22.38 -15.66
N LYS A 692 -17.96 -23.39 -15.08
CA LYS A 692 -18.30 -23.41 -13.66
C LYS A 692 -17.04 -23.59 -12.81
N HIS A 693 -16.86 -22.70 -11.83
CA HIS A 693 -15.87 -22.85 -10.77
C HIS A 693 -16.47 -23.69 -9.66
N GLY A 694 -16.51 -25.01 -9.89
CA GLY A 694 -17.10 -25.95 -8.93
C GLY A 694 -16.29 -25.97 -7.64
N VAL A 695 -16.96 -25.94 -6.50
CA VAL A 695 -16.33 -26.21 -5.20
C VAL A 695 -17.11 -27.32 -4.51
N LEU A 696 -16.46 -28.44 -4.22
CA LEU A 696 -17.02 -29.53 -3.43
C LEU A 696 -16.54 -29.43 -1.98
N PHE A 697 -17.48 -29.49 -1.04
CA PHE A 697 -17.21 -29.63 0.38
C PHE A 697 -17.49 -31.07 0.80
N THR A 698 -16.50 -31.76 1.39
CA THR A 698 -16.66 -33.08 2.01
C THR A 698 -16.37 -33.02 3.51
N PHE A 699 -16.95 -33.95 4.25
CA PHE A 699 -16.86 -34.03 5.71
C PHE A 699 -16.31 -35.42 6.08
N ASP A 700 -15.13 -35.45 6.69
CA ASP A 700 -14.37 -36.68 6.98
C ASP A 700 -14.23 -37.62 5.77
N ASP A 701 -13.88 -37.04 4.61
CA ASP A 701 -13.80 -37.78 3.33
C ASP A 701 -15.07 -38.56 2.97
N GLY A 702 -16.22 -38.05 3.41
CA GLY A 702 -17.56 -38.60 3.18
C GLY A 702 -18.10 -39.45 4.33
N ALA A 703 -17.30 -39.73 5.37
CA ALA A 703 -17.74 -40.51 6.52
C ALA A 703 -18.79 -39.76 7.36
N ALA A 704 -18.74 -38.43 7.39
CA ALA A 704 -19.67 -37.59 8.15
C ALA A 704 -20.84 -37.04 7.31
N GLY A 705 -21.14 -37.67 6.17
CA GLY A 705 -22.34 -37.39 5.37
C GLY A 705 -22.06 -36.97 3.93
N PRO A 706 -23.12 -36.72 3.14
CA PRO A 706 -23.00 -36.35 1.74
C PRO A 706 -22.38 -34.96 1.60
N GLY A 707 -21.53 -34.80 0.59
CA GLY A 707 -20.94 -33.50 0.25
C GLY A 707 -21.97 -32.50 -0.27
N VAL A 708 -21.66 -31.22 -0.08
CA VAL A 708 -22.38 -30.09 -0.65
C VAL A 708 -21.46 -29.34 -1.60
N TRP A 709 -21.99 -28.63 -2.58
CA TRP A 709 -21.18 -27.95 -3.59
C TRP A 709 -21.71 -26.58 -3.95
N SER A 710 -20.83 -25.77 -4.54
CA SER A 710 -21.16 -24.55 -5.29
C SER A 710 -20.91 -24.79 -6.76
N ASP A 711 -21.89 -24.55 -7.63
CA ASP A 711 -21.75 -24.82 -9.08
C ASP A 711 -22.37 -23.75 -10.00
N THR A 712 -22.70 -22.55 -9.49
CA THR A 712 -23.35 -21.49 -10.31
C THR A 712 -22.41 -20.37 -10.77
N TYR A 713 -21.17 -20.30 -10.27
CA TYR A 713 -20.26 -19.22 -10.61
C TYR A 713 -19.51 -19.50 -11.92
N THR A 714 -19.73 -18.68 -12.94
CA THR A 714 -19.19 -18.86 -14.30
C THR A 714 -18.41 -17.65 -14.83
N SER A 715 -18.28 -16.57 -14.05
CA SER A 715 -17.48 -15.42 -14.45
C SER A 715 -16.00 -15.76 -14.39
N ALA A 716 -15.22 -15.31 -15.37
CA ALA A 716 -13.76 -15.46 -15.31
C ALA A 716 -13.19 -14.77 -14.07
N ILE A 717 -12.30 -15.45 -13.37
CA ILE A 717 -11.51 -14.92 -12.26
C ILE A 717 -10.16 -14.53 -12.86
N ALA A 718 -9.87 -13.23 -12.88
CA ALA A 718 -8.60 -12.73 -13.36
C ALA A 718 -7.43 -13.21 -12.47
N PRO A 719 -6.19 -13.26 -13.00
CA PRO A 719 -4.99 -13.44 -12.19
C PRO A 719 -4.98 -12.54 -10.95
N GLY A 720 -4.68 -13.12 -9.79
CA GLY A 720 -4.66 -12.45 -8.49
C GLY A 720 -6.03 -12.21 -7.84
N ALA A 721 -7.14 -12.30 -8.60
CA ALA A 721 -8.48 -12.03 -8.07
C ALA A 721 -9.00 -13.20 -7.21
N SER A 722 -9.85 -12.88 -6.24
CA SER A 722 -10.52 -13.86 -5.37
C SER A 722 -12.04 -13.69 -5.40
N VAL A 723 -12.78 -14.77 -5.18
CA VAL A 723 -14.24 -14.76 -5.01
C VAL A 723 -14.64 -15.74 -3.91
N THR A 724 -15.62 -15.36 -3.09
CA THR A 724 -16.22 -16.26 -2.09
C THR A 724 -17.47 -16.91 -2.66
N LEU A 725 -17.46 -18.24 -2.76
CA LEU A 725 -18.55 -19.06 -3.26
C LEU A 725 -19.30 -19.72 -2.10
N THR A 726 -20.63 -19.73 -2.18
CA THR A 726 -21.52 -20.33 -1.18
C THR A 726 -22.12 -21.61 -1.73
N ALA A 727 -22.15 -22.68 -0.93
CA ALA A 727 -22.80 -23.93 -1.32
C ALA A 727 -24.27 -23.69 -1.69
N ASN A 728 -24.65 -24.20 -2.86
CA ASN A 728 -25.95 -24.00 -3.49
C ASN A 728 -26.64 -25.32 -3.86
N GLY A 729 -25.94 -26.45 -3.72
CA GLY A 729 -26.42 -27.79 -4.07
C GLY A 729 -25.71 -28.89 -3.27
N GLY A 730 -26.18 -30.13 -3.45
CA GLY A 730 -25.72 -31.31 -2.72
C GLY A 730 -26.67 -32.48 -2.97
N SER A 731 -26.21 -33.72 -2.81
CA SER A 731 -27.06 -34.91 -3.01
C SER A 731 -28.23 -34.99 -2.01
N SER A 732 -28.17 -34.20 -0.93
CA SER A 732 -29.23 -34.09 0.08
C SER A 732 -29.66 -32.63 0.35
N GLY A 733 -29.38 -31.71 -0.58
CA GLY A 733 -29.67 -30.27 -0.45
C GLY A 733 -28.41 -29.42 -0.38
N ALA A 734 -28.57 -28.10 -0.31
CA ALA A 734 -27.47 -27.12 -0.31
C ALA A 734 -26.74 -26.96 1.03
N THR A 735 -27.20 -27.65 2.07
CA THR A 735 -26.65 -27.59 3.43
C THR A 735 -26.21 -28.96 3.90
N TRP A 736 -25.17 -28.99 4.72
CA TRP A 736 -24.75 -30.21 5.43
C TRP A 736 -25.52 -30.34 6.72
N LYS A 737 -26.03 -31.54 7.03
CA LYS A 737 -26.68 -31.82 8.30
C LYS A 737 -25.62 -32.23 9.31
N ALA A 738 -25.37 -31.36 10.28
CA ALA A 738 -24.27 -31.49 11.22
C ALA A 738 -24.40 -32.79 12.05
N ALA A 739 -23.36 -33.62 12.06
CA ALA A 739 -23.25 -34.81 12.91
C ALA A 739 -22.44 -34.48 14.17
N ASP A 740 -22.72 -35.09 15.31
CA ASP A 740 -21.99 -34.82 16.56
C ASP A 740 -20.51 -35.27 16.45
N GLY A 741 -19.56 -34.41 16.81
CA GLY A 741 -18.11 -34.65 16.76
C GLY A 741 -17.30 -33.52 16.13
N THR A 742 -15.97 -33.66 16.18
CA THR A 742 -15.05 -32.85 15.37
C THR A 742 -14.90 -33.50 14.00
N HIS A 743 -15.16 -32.74 12.94
CA HIS A 743 -15.13 -33.20 11.56
C HIS A 743 -14.14 -32.38 10.74
N THR A 744 -13.40 -33.04 9.86
CA THR A 744 -12.54 -32.38 8.87
C THR A 744 -13.38 -31.99 7.66
N VAL A 745 -13.51 -30.69 7.40
CA VAL A 745 -14.09 -30.14 6.17
C VAL A 745 -12.99 -29.99 5.13
N LYS A 746 -13.15 -30.59 3.96
CA LYS A 746 -12.30 -30.31 2.80
C LYS A 746 -13.10 -29.52 1.77
N ALA A 747 -12.59 -28.36 1.36
CA ALA A 747 -13.09 -27.62 0.22
C ALA A 747 -12.13 -27.85 -0.96
N HIS A 748 -12.67 -28.36 -2.06
CA HIS A 748 -11.93 -28.68 -3.28
C HIS A 748 -12.47 -27.81 -4.41
N VAL A 749 -11.70 -26.80 -4.84
CA VAL A 749 -12.04 -26.01 -6.04
C VAL A 749 -11.67 -26.78 -7.30
N ASP A 750 -12.44 -26.57 -8.36
CA ASP A 750 -12.41 -27.36 -9.58
C ASP A 750 -12.55 -28.87 -9.34
N ASP A 751 -13.48 -29.23 -8.46
CA ASP A 751 -13.72 -30.57 -7.92
C ASP A 751 -13.83 -31.74 -8.92
N VAL A 752 -14.14 -31.46 -10.20
CA VAL A 752 -14.21 -32.47 -11.27
C VAL A 752 -13.33 -32.13 -12.48
N ASN A 753 -12.32 -31.27 -12.30
CA ASN A 753 -11.34 -30.88 -13.30
C ASN A 753 -11.98 -30.29 -14.58
N ARG A 754 -12.69 -29.17 -14.43
CA ARG A 754 -13.36 -28.45 -15.54
C ARG A 754 -12.46 -27.36 -16.13
N ILE A 755 -11.49 -26.88 -15.38
CA ILE A 755 -10.62 -25.76 -15.73
C ILE A 755 -9.19 -26.31 -15.75
N ALA A 756 -8.52 -26.28 -16.89
CA ALA A 756 -7.13 -26.75 -16.96
C ALA A 756 -6.19 -25.73 -16.31
N GLU A 757 -5.43 -26.16 -15.31
CA GLU A 757 -4.66 -25.29 -14.43
C GLU A 757 -3.16 -25.45 -14.65
N SER A 758 -2.38 -24.47 -14.18
CA SER A 758 -0.91 -24.59 -14.16
C SER A 758 -0.43 -25.49 -13.01
N VAL A 759 -1.18 -25.55 -11.92
CA VAL A 759 -0.93 -26.38 -10.75
C VAL A 759 -2.29 -26.98 -10.37
N GLU A 760 -2.36 -28.31 -10.26
CA GLU A 760 -3.63 -29.05 -10.09
C GLU A 760 -3.73 -29.72 -8.70
N ASP A 761 -2.66 -29.67 -7.91
CA ASP A 761 -2.55 -30.37 -6.62
C ASP A 761 -2.70 -29.45 -5.40
N ASN A 762 -2.91 -28.15 -5.61
CA ASN A 762 -3.10 -27.12 -4.58
C ASN A 762 -4.56 -26.64 -4.43
N ASN A 763 -5.52 -27.35 -5.04
CA ASN A 763 -6.93 -26.97 -5.08
C ASN A 763 -7.73 -27.32 -3.81
N VAL A 764 -7.09 -27.93 -2.81
CA VAL A 764 -7.76 -28.45 -1.61
C VAL A 764 -7.29 -27.72 -0.36
N MET A 765 -8.22 -27.14 0.38
CA MET A 765 -8.00 -26.67 1.75
C MET A 765 -8.80 -27.55 2.72
N SER A 766 -8.21 -27.81 3.90
CA SER A 766 -8.91 -28.50 5.00
C SER A 766 -9.09 -27.57 6.20
N LYS A 767 -10.20 -27.70 6.91
CA LYS A 767 -10.47 -26.97 8.16
C LYS A 767 -11.36 -27.81 9.07
N GLU A 768 -11.10 -27.81 10.37
CA GLU A 768 -11.94 -28.53 11.33
C GLU A 768 -13.22 -27.76 11.65
N ILE A 769 -14.35 -28.46 11.67
CA ILE A 769 -15.63 -28.00 12.21
C ILE A 769 -15.98 -28.86 13.43
N VAL A 770 -16.24 -28.20 14.55
CA VAL A 770 -16.71 -28.88 15.76
C VAL A 770 -18.22 -28.77 15.80
N VAL A 771 -18.89 -29.92 15.83
CA VAL A 771 -20.34 -30.02 15.91
C VAL A 771 -20.72 -30.77 17.16
N GLY A 772 -21.71 -30.26 17.86
CA GLY A 772 -22.24 -30.92 19.05
C GLY A 772 -22.58 -29.91 20.11
N SER A 773 -22.97 -30.39 21.28
CA SER A 773 -22.81 -29.53 22.44
C SER A 773 -21.33 -29.18 22.51
N LEU A 774 -21.02 -27.88 22.48
CA LEU A 774 -19.77 -27.36 23.04
C LEU A 774 -19.41 -28.22 24.27
N PRO A 775 -18.11 -28.47 24.58
CA PRO A 775 -17.79 -28.85 25.95
C PRO A 775 -18.63 -27.96 26.84
N VAL A 776 -19.50 -28.57 27.67
CA VAL A 776 -20.47 -27.85 28.51
C VAL A 776 -19.76 -26.59 28.94
N PRO A 777 -20.25 -25.37 28.57
CA PRO A 777 -19.50 -24.14 28.80
C PRO A 777 -18.92 -24.28 30.20
N VAL A 778 -17.59 -24.37 30.29
CA VAL A 778 -16.97 -24.75 31.56
C VAL A 778 -17.52 -23.72 32.51
N ARG A 779 -18.29 -24.14 33.52
CA ARG A 779 -19.06 -23.19 34.32
C ARG A 779 -18.06 -22.18 34.87
N GLY A 780 -18.09 -20.94 34.40
CA GLY A 780 -17.07 -19.94 34.70
C GLY A 780 -16.06 -19.59 33.60
N ASP A 781 -16.09 -20.19 32.42
CA ASP A 781 -15.33 -19.80 31.21
C ASP A 781 -16.18 -18.78 30.44
N LEU A 782 -15.85 -17.51 30.65
CA LEU A 782 -16.59 -16.35 30.14
C LEU A 782 -15.98 -15.78 28.86
N ASN A 783 -14.76 -16.18 28.50
CA ASN A 783 -14.08 -15.75 27.27
C ASN A 783 -14.13 -16.80 26.14
N GLY A 784 -14.56 -18.03 26.44
CA GLY A 784 -14.73 -19.12 25.49
C GLY A 784 -13.41 -19.76 25.05
N ASP A 785 -12.33 -19.63 25.82
CA ASP A 785 -11.02 -20.19 25.51
C ASP A 785 -10.84 -21.65 25.97
N GLY A 786 -11.82 -22.18 26.71
CA GLY A 786 -11.86 -23.56 27.19
C GLY A 786 -11.27 -23.77 28.58
N ASN A 787 -10.82 -22.71 29.27
CA ASN A 787 -10.31 -22.75 30.65
C ASN A 787 -11.09 -21.78 31.54
N VAL A 788 -11.10 -22.03 32.85
CA VAL A 788 -11.52 -21.01 33.84
C VAL A 788 -10.25 -20.44 34.46
N ASP A 789 -9.87 -19.25 34.03
CA ASP A 789 -8.66 -18.58 34.48
C ASP A 789 -8.92 -17.13 34.95
N TRP A 790 -7.84 -16.35 35.07
CA TRP A 790 -7.94 -14.99 35.58
C TRP A 790 -8.65 -14.03 34.61
N ALA A 791 -8.67 -14.34 33.31
CA ALA A 791 -9.43 -13.58 32.33
C ALA A 791 -10.93 -13.65 32.64
N ASP A 792 -11.44 -14.81 33.05
CA ASP A 792 -12.86 -14.98 33.39
C ASP A 792 -13.23 -14.28 34.70
N VAL A 793 -12.34 -14.31 35.69
CA VAL A 793 -12.51 -13.52 36.94
C VAL A 793 -12.65 -12.04 36.61
N THR A 794 -11.87 -11.55 35.63
CA THR A 794 -11.91 -10.14 35.20
C THR A 794 -13.23 -9.81 34.50
N ILE A 795 -13.70 -10.68 33.60
CA ILE A 795 -14.99 -10.50 32.91
C ILE A 795 -16.16 -10.49 33.91
N ALA A 796 -16.17 -11.42 34.87
CA ALA A 796 -17.19 -11.44 35.93
C ALA A 796 -17.14 -10.17 36.79
N ALA A 797 -15.94 -9.66 37.10
CA ALA A 797 -15.76 -8.44 37.87
C ALA A 797 -16.27 -7.19 37.13
N GLU A 798 -16.12 -7.13 35.81
CA GLU A 798 -16.68 -6.06 34.97
C GLU A 798 -18.22 -6.10 34.97
N MET A 799 -18.82 -7.29 34.89
CA MET A 799 -20.27 -7.47 34.95
C MET A 799 -20.83 -7.11 36.35
N ALA A 800 -20.17 -7.55 37.42
CA ALA A 800 -20.53 -7.20 38.80
C ALA A 800 -20.39 -5.68 39.07
N GLN A 801 -19.45 -5.01 38.39
CA GLN A 801 -19.28 -3.55 38.40
C GLN A 801 -20.24 -2.81 37.47
N LYS A 802 -20.99 -3.52 36.61
CA LYS A 802 -21.89 -2.97 35.59
C LYS A 802 -21.19 -2.10 34.55
N THR A 803 -19.91 -2.34 34.30
CA THR A 803 -19.16 -1.70 33.22
C THR A 803 -19.42 -2.38 31.87
N THR A 804 -19.91 -3.62 31.90
CA THR A 804 -20.38 -4.40 30.75
C THR A 804 -21.79 -4.96 31.02
N PRO A 805 -22.60 -5.25 29.98
CA PRO A 805 -23.90 -5.90 30.14
C PRO A 805 -23.76 -7.28 30.82
N SER A 806 -24.70 -7.62 31.71
CA SER A 806 -24.71 -8.90 32.43
C SER A 806 -25.01 -10.07 31.49
N ASP A 807 -24.19 -11.12 31.55
CA ASP A 807 -24.41 -12.40 30.88
C ASP A 807 -24.92 -13.44 31.89
N PRO A 808 -26.05 -14.14 31.65
CA PRO A 808 -26.50 -15.25 32.48
C PRO A 808 -25.45 -16.36 32.69
N ALA A 809 -24.47 -16.51 31.79
CA ALA A 809 -23.37 -17.46 31.95
C ALA A 809 -22.41 -17.10 33.10
N ALA A 810 -22.39 -15.85 33.54
CA ALA A 810 -21.56 -15.37 34.65
C ALA A 810 -22.21 -15.55 36.04
N ASP A 811 -23.48 -15.98 36.12
CA ASP A 811 -24.14 -16.39 37.38
C ASP A 811 -23.68 -17.80 37.78
N VAL A 812 -22.42 -17.89 38.20
CA VAL A 812 -21.80 -19.17 38.58
C VAL A 812 -22.31 -19.69 39.91
N ASN A 813 -22.95 -18.86 40.75
CA ASN A 813 -23.55 -19.33 42.00
C ASN A 813 -25.02 -19.79 41.83
N GLY A 814 -25.69 -19.38 40.74
CA GLY A 814 -27.06 -19.77 40.37
C GLY A 814 -28.16 -19.05 41.14
N ASP A 815 -27.91 -17.87 41.71
CA ASP A 815 -28.90 -17.07 42.45
C ASP A 815 -29.76 -16.15 41.57
N GLY A 816 -29.52 -16.16 40.25
CA GLY A 816 -30.22 -15.37 39.26
C GLY A 816 -29.65 -13.97 39.07
N THR A 817 -28.52 -13.65 39.70
CA THR A 817 -27.84 -12.35 39.58
C THR A 817 -26.33 -12.51 39.39
N VAL A 818 -25.73 -11.69 38.52
CA VAL A 818 -24.27 -11.60 38.39
C VAL A 818 -23.76 -10.54 39.36
N ASP A 819 -23.19 -10.96 40.48
CA ASP A 819 -22.70 -10.07 41.54
C ASP A 819 -21.30 -10.48 42.05
N TRP A 820 -20.81 -9.82 43.10
CA TRP A 820 -19.48 -10.08 43.63
C TRP A 820 -19.31 -11.47 44.26
N LYS A 821 -20.41 -12.21 44.52
CA LYS A 821 -20.34 -13.61 44.96
C LYS A 821 -19.91 -14.53 43.82
N ASP A 822 -20.29 -14.23 42.57
CA ASP A 822 -19.86 -14.97 41.39
C ASP A 822 -18.36 -14.77 41.14
N VAL A 823 -17.88 -13.53 41.25
CA VAL A 823 -16.46 -13.18 41.16
C VAL A 823 -15.65 -13.92 42.24
N ALA A 824 -16.16 -13.95 43.47
CA ALA A 824 -15.50 -14.65 44.57
C ALA A 824 -15.41 -16.15 44.33
N LEU A 825 -16.47 -16.76 43.78
CA LEU A 825 -16.51 -18.19 43.48
C LEU A 825 -15.51 -18.57 42.36
N LEU A 826 -15.44 -17.76 41.29
CA LEU A 826 -14.42 -17.90 40.23
C LEU A 826 -13.00 -17.73 40.77
N THR A 827 -12.80 -16.74 41.63
CA THR A 827 -11.49 -16.48 42.27
C THR A 827 -11.06 -17.66 43.13
N ASP A 828 -11.96 -18.21 43.94
CA ASP A 828 -11.68 -19.37 44.78
C ASP A 828 -11.43 -20.64 43.95
N PHE A 829 -12.10 -20.80 42.79
CA PHE A 829 -11.83 -21.90 41.87
C PHE A 829 -10.45 -21.76 41.21
N PHE A 830 -10.10 -20.56 40.72
CA PHE A 830 -8.78 -20.26 40.14
C PHE A 830 -7.62 -20.54 41.11
N PHE A 831 -7.77 -20.15 42.38
CA PHE A 831 -6.76 -20.44 43.41
C PHE A 831 -6.82 -21.87 43.98
N GLY A 832 -7.68 -22.74 43.44
CA GLY A 832 -7.83 -24.14 43.86
C GLY A 832 -8.40 -24.31 45.27
N ARG A 833 -9.11 -23.30 45.81
CA ARG A 833 -9.78 -23.36 47.12
C ARG A 833 -11.13 -24.08 47.06
N THR A 834 -11.76 -24.09 45.88
CA THR A 834 -12.88 -24.98 45.54
C THR A 834 -12.50 -25.86 44.36
N SER A 835 -13.00 -27.10 44.34
CA SER A 835 -12.74 -28.08 43.28
C SER A 835 -13.76 -28.05 42.15
N SER A 836 -14.82 -27.24 42.28
CA SER A 836 -15.92 -27.15 41.30
C SER A 836 -16.65 -25.81 41.43
N LEU A 837 -17.25 -25.38 40.31
CA LEU A 837 -18.12 -24.22 40.19
C LEU A 837 -19.59 -24.63 40.10
#